data_AF-A0A918JJG6-F1
#
_entry.id   AF-A0A918JJG6-F1
#
_cell.length_a   1.000
_cell.length_b   1.000
_cell.length_c   1.000
_cell.angle_alpha   90.00
_cell.angle_beta   90.00
_cell.angle_gamma   90.00
#
_symmetry.space_group_name_H-M   'P 1'
#
loop_
_entity.id
_entity.type
_entity.pdbx_description
1 polymer ?
#
loop_
_entity_poly.entity_id
_entity_poly.type
_entity_poly.pdbx_seq_one_letter_code
_entity_poly.pdbx_strand_id
1 'polypeptide(L)'
;MACCHSSRQFFFRTLCFISALLLSPATYALSDVVAQQNPHNVAALIYGLLGLLALFLITPVVQFYVGAVRASNHRQALSQHARALAEEQSEQTAVTPGDQTEKPERTMPSPPLQNVVDDSPVGVCRLNGQYEIISANHSLVTRLNYQESDLRKGDIFKLFADADTAERCARLLQSQQRLAGEHVEFITRDGDSLPVELTVERLADGHEEYICWIVNYSDEQFQYDKFNSLLENSGLPVGILTKQGFVKLNKNAYKFLQVESEVRLQGLSLQSLSINHSKEKADELASLVDTVMQKGGVSSLPWSHKINGETVPCEITLVPLYKAHQLDSLMCVWTDLRELHQASELLKTTSSELQALRLEKAQSQTQTLQQLRKTETELEQTQALLTQLQQDHGIATDRVKALELKLSERNRQADASSDTPATDAKQTLRSADTTITSQETALRERDKKIAAMTLSLEAEQRQISALQSQITGLKSALHKKQQENELLDYQLDRLEAEQENATDFIRRLTQQLNVQRKSAQQLNTAQTKDSATTTIQTLRGQLDAVMADSLKEKQQLLEAKAKVDADLASTKAALNKTQKHARELMASCEQHQADNKQHTDLIDTLMSQLTALKDDVRQQAQTASEHGQNAELQALQRALNERQAELDRTKTELTQLKQTLTLKLKQQRHTDAQLAALQQKEQDYQARLKEAHHAHTQLTDKLAALQKQTRAAGSQAPTPPQSLSAILQNRPDIESIVLPTKPVSWFDLNYFWASQPSDFRLSLSLSALLDEIDTLLRRGDSAVRSAQMTEISQIAEQLQRVSKTVNADQLIDLAQSFTRDCRLGMKDNALVRWQPTKQALQKSQRVIYEQLRHV
;
A
#
# COMPACT_ATOMS: atom_id res chain seq x y z
N MET A 1 1.13 15.13 49.01
CA MET A 1 1.59 15.41 47.62
C MET A 1 3.12 15.56 47.47
N ALA A 2 3.92 15.70 48.54
CA ALA A 2 5.37 15.89 48.44
C ALA A 2 6.17 14.66 47.92
N CYS A 3 5.72 13.42 48.18
CA CYS A 3 6.46 12.22 47.77
C CYS A 3 6.45 11.94 46.25
N CYS A 4 5.40 12.31 45.51
CA CYS A 4 5.35 12.07 44.06
C CYS A 4 6.26 13.01 43.25
N HIS A 5 6.57 14.19 43.79
CA HIS A 5 7.40 15.17 43.08
C HIS A 5 8.90 14.81 43.15
N SER A 6 9.35 14.27 44.28
CA SER A 6 10.74 13.86 44.49
C SER A 6 11.14 12.65 43.62
N SER A 7 10.24 11.67 43.45
CA SER A 7 10.52 10.46 42.66
C SER A 7 10.62 10.73 41.15
N ARG A 8 9.82 11.66 40.62
CA ARG A 8 9.89 12.08 39.20
C ARG A 8 11.17 12.86 38.88
N GLN A 9 11.61 13.73 39.76
CA GLN A 9 12.86 14.48 39.56
C GLN A 9 14.09 13.58 39.62
N PHE A 10 14.08 12.55 40.48
CA PHE A 10 15.17 11.58 40.53
C PHE A 10 15.25 10.75 39.25
N PHE A 11 14.13 10.22 38.76
CA PHE A 11 14.08 9.42 37.53
C PHE A 11 14.53 10.21 36.29
N PHE A 12 14.13 11.48 36.20
CA PHE A 12 14.56 12.35 35.11
C PHE A 12 16.06 12.65 35.16
N ARG A 13 16.63 12.86 36.36
CA ARG A 13 18.08 13.06 36.53
C ARG A 13 18.88 11.81 36.19
N THR A 14 18.41 10.62 36.57
CA THR A 14 19.08 9.36 36.22
C THR A 14 19.04 9.09 34.72
N LEU A 15 17.90 9.38 34.07
CA LEU A 15 17.76 9.25 32.61
C LEU A 15 18.69 10.22 31.88
N CYS A 16 18.74 11.50 32.29
CA CYS A 16 19.67 12.47 31.72
C CYS A 16 21.14 12.09 31.93
N PHE A 17 21.50 11.49 33.07
CA PHE A 17 22.86 11.05 33.33
C PHE A 17 23.26 9.86 32.44
N ILE A 18 22.34 8.91 32.20
CA ILE A 18 22.55 7.78 31.28
C ILE A 18 22.69 8.27 29.84
N SER A 19 21.84 9.20 29.41
CA SER A 19 21.92 9.80 28.08
C SER A 19 23.24 10.57 27.89
N ALA A 20 23.68 11.33 28.90
CA ALA A 20 24.95 12.06 28.85
C ALA A 20 26.18 11.12 28.79
N LEU A 21 26.10 9.95 29.44
CA LEU A 21 27.15 8.92 29.37
C LEU A 21 27.24 8.27 27.98
N LEU A 22 26.09 7.99 27.35
CA LEU A 22 26.01 7.36 26.02
C LEU A 22 26.38 8.32 24.87
N LEU A 23 26.20 9.63 25.07
CA LEU A 23 26.50 10.67 24.07
C LEU A 23 27.91 11.29 24.22
N SER A 24 28.71 10.87 25.22
CA SER A 24 30.06 11.43 25.39
C SER A 24 31.04 10.89 24.33
N PRO A 25 31.91 11.72 23.72
CA PRO A 25 32.87 11.27 22.70
C PRO A 25 33.84 10.17 23.15
N ALA A 26 33.99 9.97 24.46
CA ALA A 26 34.84 8.93 25.05
C ALA A 26 34.32 7.50 24.81
N THR A 27 33.02 7.32 24.52
CA THR A 27 32.45 5.98 24.23
C THR A 27 32.88 5.44 22.87
N TYR A 28 33.24 6.31 21.93
CA TYR A 28 33.74 5.93 20.60
C TYR A 28 35.24 5.63 20.56
N ALA A 29 35.99 6.03 21.59
CA ALA A 29 37.43 5.71 21.73
C ALA A 29 37.69 4.33 22.38
N LEU A 30 36.64 3.64 22.85
CA LEU A 30 36.79 2.35 23.54
C LEU A 30 37.14 1.19 22.59
N SER A 31 36.81 1.30 21.30
CA SER A 31 37.02 0.24 20.31
C SER A 31 38.51 -0.14 20.17
N ASP A 32 39.39 0.86 20.11
CA ASP A 32 40.83 0.61 19.89
C ASP A 32 41.56 0.18 21.16
N VAL A 33 41.08 0.60 22.34
CA VAL A 33 41.67 0.22 23.64
C VAL A 33 41.24 -1.19 24.04
N VAL A 34 40.03 -1.62 23.67
CA VAL A 34 39.53 -2.98 23.95
C VAL A 34 40.22 -4.03 23.06
N ALA A 35 40.65 -3.66 21.85
CA ALA A 35 41.38 -4.56 20.96
C ALA A 35 42.80 -4.93 21.46
N GLN A 36 43.39 -4.15 22.38
CA GLN A 36 44.74 -4.38 22.92
C GLN A 36 44.76 -5.01 24.33
N GLN A 37 43.60 -5.23 24.97
CA GLN A 37 43.51 -5.73 26.35
C GLN A 37 43.33 -7.25 26.42
N ASN A 38 43.87 -7.87 27.47
CA ASN A 38 43.79 -9.31 27.71
C ASN A 38 42.33 -9.76 27.90
N PRO A 39 41.87 -10.90 27.33
CA PRO A 39 40.44 -11.27 27.31
C PRO A 39 39.79 -11.38 28.70
N HIS A 40 40.58 -11.73 29.73
CA HIS A 40 40.11 -11.79 31.10
C HIS A 40 39.79 -10.40 31.70
N ASN A 41 40.53 -9.36 31.33
CA ASN A 41 40.25 -8.00 31.79
C ASN A 41 39.01 -7.43 31.09
N VAL A 42 38.82 -7.74 29.80
CA VAL A 42 37.62 -7.34 29.05
C VAL A 42 36.37 -8.00 29.64
N ALA A 43 36.45 -9.31 29.94
CA ALA A 43 35.36 -10.02 30.61
C ALA A 43 35.05 -9.43 31.99
N ALA A 44 36.07 -9.16 32.82
CA ALA A 44 35.87 -8.55 34.13
C ALA A 44 35.21 -7.17 34.05
N LEU A 45 35.57 -6.37 33.04
CA LEU A 45 35.00 -5.05 32.81
C LEU A 45 33.53 -5.14 32.36
N ILE A 46 33.20 -6.08 31.48
CA ILE A 46 31.81 -6.36 31.06
C ILE A 46 30.96 -6.84 32.23
N TYR A 47 31.46 -7.77 33.04
CA TYR A 47 30.74 -8.24 34.23
C TYR A 47 30.59 -7.15 35.29
N GLY A 48 31.58 -6.27 35.46
CA GLY A 48 31.48 -5.09 36.31
C GLY A 48 30.39 -4.13 35.83
N LEU A 49 30.30 -3.88 34.52
CA LEU A 49 29.29 -3.00 33.94
C LEU A 49 27.88 -3.59 34.03
N LEU A 50 27.74 -4.91 33.81
CA LEU A 50 26.49 -5.63 33.99
C LEU A 50 26.03 -5.63 35.46
N GLY A 51 26.97 -5.78 36.42
CA GLY A 51 26.68 -5.67 37.84
C GLY A 51 26.20 -4.28 38.23
N LEU A 52 26.80 -3.23 37.67
CA LEU A 52 26.43 -1.84 37.91
C LEU A 52 25.06 -1.50 37.31
N LEU A 53 24.75 -2.05 36.13
CA LEU A 53 23.45 -1.92 35.47
C LEU A 53 22.35 -2.66 36.25
N ALA A 54 22.64 -3.86 36.76
CA ALA A 54 21.73 -4.58 37.64
C ALA A 54 21.44 -3.80 38.94
N LEU A 55 22.45 -3.15 39.52
CA LEU A 55 22.29 -2.34 40.73
C LEU A 55 21.42 -1.10 40.48
N PHE A 56 21.55 -0.47 39.31
CA PHE A 56 20.66 0.62 38.88
C PHE A 56 19.22 0.19 38.59
N LEU A 57 18.99 -1.07 38.20
CA LEU A 57 17.63 -1.61 38.01
C LEU A 57 16.98 -2.02 39.34
N ILE A 58 17.75 -2.58 40.27
CA ILE A 58 17.22 -3.06 41.56
C ILE A 58 16.86 -1.88 42.48
N THR A 59 17.69 -0.83 42.50
CA THR A 59 17.50 0.33 43.38
C THR A 59 16.11 1.01 43.27
N PRO A 60 15.58 1.36 42.08
CA PRO A 60 14.25 1.96 41.94
C PRO A 60 13.12 0.99 42.31
N VAL A 61 13.30 -0.31 42.09
CA VAL A 61 12.32 -1.34 42.48
C VAL A 61 12.23 -1.44 44.00
N VAL A 62 13.36 -1.45 44.70
CA VAL A 62 13.40 -1.46 46.17
C VAL A 62 12.81 -0.16 46.73
N GLN A 63 13.12 1.00 46.15
CA GLN A 63 12.55 2.28 46.59
C GLN A 63 11.02 2.35 46.37
N PHE A 64 10.52 1.81 45.26
CA PHE A 64 9.10 1.72 44.99
C PHE A 64 8.40 0.77 45.98
N TYR A 65 9.00 -0.38 46.25
CA TYR A 65 8.48 -1.36 47.22
C TYR A 65 8.41 -0.76 48.63
N VAL A 66 9.48 -0.11 49.11
CA VAL A 66 9.49 0.56 50.43
C VAL A 66 8.48 1.71 50.48
N GLY A 67 8.29 2.45 49.37
CA GLY A 67 7.27 3.49 49.25
C GLY A 67 5.84 2.94 49.35
N ALA A 68 5.56 1.82 48.69
CA ALA A 68 4.26 1.16 48.73
C ALA A 68 3.95 0.59 50.13
N VAL A 69 4.95 0.02 50.81
CA VAL A 69 4.81 -0.51 52.18
C VAL A 69 4.54 0.62 53.19
N ARG A 70 5.22 1.77 53.07
CA ARG A 70 4.92 2.94 53.92
C ARG A 70 3.53 3.53 53.68
N ALA A 71 3.05 3.54 52.44
CA ALA A 71 1.70 3.98 52.11
C ALA A 71 0.62 3.03 52.68
N SER A 72 0.90 1.72 52.74
CA SER A 72 0.02 0.72 53.37
C SER A 72 -0.09 0.94 54.88
N ASN A 73 1.04 1.14 55.57
CA ASN A 73 1.04 1.38 57.02
C ASN A 73 0.32 2.69 57.40
N HIS A 74 0.38 3.72 56.56
CA HIS A 74 -0.33 4.98 56.81
C HIS A 74 -1.85 4.86 56.62
N ARG A 75 -2.31 3.99 55.69
CA ARG A 75 -3.75 3.67 55.54
C ARG A 75 -4.29 2.84 56.70
N GLN A 76 -3.48 1.94 57.27
CA GLN A 76 -3.85 1.21 58.49
C GLN A 76 -3.97 2.15 59.69
N ALA A 77 -3.05 3.10 59.86
CA ALA A 77 -3.13 4.11 60.92
C ALA A 77 -4.38 5.01 60.82
N LEU A 78 -4.75 5.42 59.60
CA LEU A 78 -5.99 6.19 59.37
C LEU A 78 -7.27 5.38 59.65
N SER A 79 -7.26 4.07 59.36
CA SER A 79 -8.39 3.19 59.68
C SER A 79 -8.57 2.94 61.18
N GLN A 80 -7.46 2.95 61.94
CA GLN A 80 -7.49 2.85 63.40
C GLN A 80 -7.98 4.16 64.04
N HIS A 81 -7.57 5.32 63.52
CA HIS A 81 -8.09 6.61 63.96
C HIS A 81 -9.59 6.80 63.66
N ALA A 82 -10.05 6.32 62.50
CA ALA A 82 -11.47 6.35 62.13
C ALA A 82 -12.33 5.40 63.00
N ARG A 83 -11.75 4.30 63.49
CA ARG A 83 -12.42 3.39 64.45
C ARG A 83 -12.46 3.97 65.87
N ALA A 84 -11.38 4.61 66.32
CA ALA A 84 -11.35 5.29 67.62
C ALA A 84 -12.40 6.43 67.71
N LEU A 85 -12.59 7.19 66.63
CA LEU A 85 -13.65 8.21 66.54
C LEU A 85 -15.07 7.62 66.51
N ALA A 86 -15.23 6.41 65.98
CA ALA A 86 -16.52 5.71 65.98
C ALA A 86 -16.85 5.09 67.35
N GLU A 87 -15.85 4.66 68.12
CA GLU A 87 -16.01 4.19 69.50
C GLU A 87 -16.31 5.35 70.46
N GLU A 88 -15.64 6.51 70.33
CA GLU A 88 -15.95 7.72 71.10
C GLU A 88 -17.37 8.27 70.83
N GLN A 89 -17.91 8.09 69.62
CA GLN A 89 -19.30 8.45 69.30
C GLN A 89 -20.32 7.43 69.84
N SER A 90 -19.93 6.17 70.06
CA SER A 90 -20.83 5.14 70.59
C SER A 90 -21.01 5.23 72.12
N GLU A 91 -19.99 5.70 72.85
CA GLU A 91 -20.03 5.88 74.31
C GLU A 91 -20.86 7.10 74.78
N GLN A 92 -21.20 8.03 73.89
CA GLN A 92 -22.05 9.19 74.23
C GLN A 92 -23.57 8.91 74.16
N THR A 93 -23.99 7.68 73.85
CA THR A 93 -25.42 7.33 73.62
C THR A 93 -25.99 6.25 74.55
N ALA A 94 -25.43 6.06 75.75
CA ALA A 94 -25.97 5.12 76.73
C ALA A 94 -26.46 5.82 78.01
N VAL A 95 -27.76 6.13 78.08
CA VAL A 95 -28.47 6.37 79.36
C VAL A 95 -29.82 5.63 79.37
N THR A 96 -29.82 4.57 80.19
CA THR A 96 -30.83 3.91 81.05
C THR A 96 -32.35 4.11 80.86
N PRO A 97 -33.18 3.03 80.95
CA PRO A 97 -34.64 3.08 80.82
C PRO A 97 -35.38 3.28 82.16
N GLY A 98 -36.56 3.91 82.12
CA GLY A 98 -37.43 4.02 83.29
C GLY A 98 -38.74 4.80 83.08
N ASP A 99 -39.73 4.11 82.52
CA ASP A 99 -41.15 4.04 82.93
C ASP A 99 -42.11 5.28 82.92
N GLN A 100 -43.27 5.01 82.30
CA GLN A 100 -44.64 5.53 82.49
C GLN A 100 -45.16 6.86 81.88
N THR A 101 -46.33 6.67 81.25
CA THR A 101 -47.54 7.53 81.14
C THR A 101 -47.73 8.52 79.98
N GLU A 102 -48.61 8.07 79.07
CA GLU A 102 -49.69 8.77 78.35
C GLU A 102 -49.45 9.99 77.42
N LYS A 103 -50.11 9.93 76.24
CA LYS A 103 -50.67 11.01 75.38
C LYS A 103 -49.80 11.51 74.18
N PRO A 104 -50.43 12.02 73.10
CA PRO A 104 -50.94 11.29 71.93
C PRO A 104 -50.09 11.51 70.65
N GLU A 105 -50.36 10.67 69.66
CA GLU A 105 -49.84 10.61 68.29
C GLU A 105 -49.67 12.00 67.61
N ARG A 106 -48.44 12.33 67.18
CA ARG A 106 -48.16 13.41 66.22
C ARG A 106 -47.64 12.80 64.92
N THR A 107 -48.46 12.88 63.88
CA THR A 107 -48.07 12.78 62.48
C THR A 107 -46.95 13.78 62.16
N MET A 108 -45.81 13.30 61.68
CA MET A 108 -44.76 14.15 61.09
C MET A 108 -45.26 14.69 59.75
N PRO A 109 -45.22 16.02 59.50
CA PRO A 109 -45.65 16.59 58.23
C PRO A 109 -44.62 16.30 57.12
N SER A 110 -45.08 15.79 55.98
CA SER A 110 -44.31 15.77 54.74
C SER A 110 -43.86 17.20 54.38
N PRO A 111 -42.63 17.41 53.87
CA PRO A 111 -42.27 18.72 53.32
C PRO A 111 -43.28 19.10 52.24
N PRO A 112 -43.73 20.37 52.18
CA PRO A 112 -44.75 20.78 51.22
C PRO A 112 -44.24 20.53 49.80
N LEU A 113 -45.07 19.90 48.96
CA LEU A 113 -44.82 19.62 47.53
C LEU A 113 -44.26 20.82 46.76
N GLN A 114 -44.55 22.03 47.24
CA GLN A 114 -44.05 23.31 46.74
C GLN A 114 -42.51 23.34 46.63
N ASN A 115 -41.79 22.83 47.64
CA ASN A 115 -40.32 22.83 47.63
C ASN A 115 -39.74 21.93 46.53
N VAL A 116 -40.42 20.83 46.20
CA VAL A 116 -39.98 19.90 45.14
C VAL A 116 -40.17 20.50 43.74
N VAL A 117 -41.23 21.31 43.56
CA VAL A 117 -41.51 22.01 42.30
C VAL A 117 -40.55 23.18 42.10
N ASP A 118 -40.30 23.95 43.16
CA ASP A 118 -39.45 25.14 43.13
C ASP A 118 -37.98 24.80 42.89
N ASP A 119 -37.50 23.66 43.44
CA ASP A 119 -36.13 23.16 43.27
C ASP A 119 -35.97 22.23 42.04
N SER A 120 -37.02 22.03 41.24
CA SER A 120 -36.97 21.15 40.06
C SER A 120 -36.01 21.70 38.99
N PRO A 121 -35.12 20.86 38.42
CA PRO A 121 -34.23 21.26 37.33
C PRO A 121 -34.98 21.49 36.00
N VAL A 122 -36.24 21.08 35.92
CA VAL A 122 -37.14 21.28 34.77
C VAL A 122 -37.88 22.60 34.94
N GLY A 123 -38.16 23.32 33.86
CA GLY A 123 -38.97 24.53 33.92
C GLY A 123 -40.43 24.15 34.19
N VAL A 124 -40.99 24.56 35.32
CA VAL A 124 -42.37 24.23 35.73
C VAL A 124 -43.14 25.52 36.01
N CYS A 125 -44.40 25.58 35.56
CA CYS A 125 -45.36 26.60 35.95
C CYS A 125 -46.74 26.03 36.24
N ARG A 126 -47.54 26.81 36.98
CA ARG A 126 -48.97 26.55 37.21
C ARG A 126 -49.80 27.53 36.41
N LEU A 127 -50.88 27.05 35.83
CA LEU A 127 -51.82 27.83 35.02
C LEU A 127 -53.21 27.83 35.66
N ASN A 128 -53.97 28.91 35.46
CA ASN A 128 -55.39 28.98 35.84
C ASN A 128 -56.31 28.38 34.74
N GLY A 129 -57.62 28.49 34.93
CA GLY A 129 -58.63 27.96 33.99
C GLY A 129 -58.62 28.67 32.64
N GLN A 130 -57.99 29.84 32.56
CA GLN A 130 -57.77 30.63 31.36
C GLN A 130 -56.36 30.45 30.77
N TYR A 131 -55.60 29.46 31.27
CA TYR A 131 -54.22 29.16 30.87
C TYR A 131 -53.19 30.27 31.14
N GLU A 132 -53.53 31.24 31.99
CA GLU A 132 -52.61 32.29 32.46
C GLU A 132 -51.67 31.73 33.52
N ILE A 133 -50.40 32.16 33.48
CA ILE A 133 -49.36 31.67 34.39
C ILE A 133 -49.58 32.26 35.79
N ILE A 134 -49.93 31.42 36.77
CA ILE A 134 -50.12 31.82 38.17
C ILE A 134 -48.77 31.88 38.89
N SER A 135 -47.88 30.92 38.63
CA SER A 135 -46.56 30.82 39.27
C SER A 135 -45.59 30.07 38.37
N ALA A 136 -44.30 30.40 38.45
CA ALA A 136 -43.25 29.73 37.70
C ALA A 136 -42.03 29.48 38.59
N ASN A 137 -41.41 28.31 38.48
CA ASN A 137 -40.21 27.99 39.23
C ASN A 137 -38.96 28.69 38.67
N HIS A 138 -37.89 28.70 39.46
CA HIS A 138 -36.64 29.38 39.09
C HIS A 138 -36.07 28.87 37.75
N SER A 139 -36.19 27.57 37.48
CA SER A 139 -35.74 26.95 36.22
C SER A 139 -36.47 27.50 35.00
N LEU A 140 -37.79 27.73 35.07
CA LEU A 140 -38.56 28.29 33.95
C LEU A 140 -38.19 29.75 33.69
N VAL A 141 -38.15 30.55 34.77
CA VAL A 141 -37.80 31.98 34.76
C VAL A 141 -36.41 32.19 34.14
N THR A 142 -35.43 31.39 34.56
CA THR A 142 -34.05 31.47 34.07
C THR A 142 -33.96 31.05 32.60
N ARG A 143 -34.64 29.97 32.19
CA ARG A 143 -34.59 29.46 30.80
C ARG A 143 -35.21 30.41 29.79
N LEU A 144 -36.32 31.05 30.14
CA LEU A 144 -37.01 32.00 29.25
C LEU A 144 -36.47 33.44 29.37
N ASN A 145 -35.55 33.68 30.31
CA ASN A 145 -35.01 35.00 30.66
C ASN A 145 -36.09 36.05 31.00
N TYR A 146 -37.22 35.61 31.55
CA TYR A 146 -38.26 36.52 32.06
C TYR A 146 -38.05 36.78 33.55
N GLN A 147 -38.71 37.81 34.07
CA GLN A 147 -39.00 37.88 35.50
C GLN A 147 -40.31 37.15 35.77
N GLU A 148 -40.45 36.51 36.93
CA GLU A 148 -41.67 35.77 37.26
C GLU A 148 -42.91 36.69 37.21
N SER A 149 -42.77 37.92 37.67
CA SER A 149 -43.83 38.94 37.62
C SER A 149 -44.26 39.31 36.19
N ASP A 150 -43.40 39.11 35.19
CA ASP A 150 -43.73 39.37 33.78
C ASP A 150 -44.40 38.14 33.14
N LEU A 151 -43.97 36.92 33.50
CA LEU A 151 -44.66 35.70 33.07
C LEU A 151 -46.10 35.65 33.58
N ARG A 152 -46.34 36.13 34.81
CA ARG A 152 -47.67 36.19 35.44
C ARG A 152 -48.65 37.17 34.78
N LYS A 153 -48.20 38.01 33.83
CA LYS A 153 -49.06 38.99 33.12
C LYS A 153 -49.67 38.44 31.82
N GLY A 154 -49.44 37.16 31.49
CA GLY A 154 -49.83 36.60 30.21
C GLY A 154 -50.22 35.12 30.25
N ASP A 155 -50.86 34.71 29.16
CA ASP A 155 -51.18 33.33 28.81
C ASP A 155 -49.93 32.62 28.29
N ILE A 156 -49.76 31.33 28.62
CA ILE A 156 -48.69 30.48 28.12
C ILE A 156 -48.61 30.47 26.58
N PHE A 157 -49.74 30.61 25.87
CA PHE A 157 -49.74 30.65 24.41
C PHE A 157 -49.06 31.89 23.81
N LYS A 158 -48.87 32.97 24.60
CA LYS A 158 -48.09 34.14 24.17
C LYS A 158 -46.59 33.87 24.14
N LEU A 159 -46.14 32.79 24.77
CA LEU A 159 -44.74 32.38 24.74
C LEU A 159 -44.39 31.68 23.42
N PHE A 160 -45.36 31.26 22.60
CA PHE A 160 -45.07 30.54 21.35
C PHE A 160 -44.50 31.47 20.28
N ALA A 161 -43.54 30.95 19.52
CA ALA A 161 -42.97 31.66 18.37
C ALA A 161 -43.88 31.71 17.15
N ASP A 162 -44.70 30.67 16.99
CA ASP A 162 -45.62 30.49 15.87
C ASP A 162 -47.08 30.50 16.33
N ALA A 163 -47.89 31.37 15.73
CA ALA A 163 -49.29 31.55 16.08
C ALA A 163 -50.15 30.32 15.71
N ASP A 164 -49.84 29.65 14.60
CA ASP A 164 -50.59 28.47 14.14
C ASP A 164 -50.39 27.29 15.09
N THR A 165 -49.16 27.12 15.58
CA THR A 165 -48.80 26.10 16.59
C THR A 165 -49.42 26.41 17.94
N ALA A 166 -49.43 27.68 18.37
CA ALA A 166 -50.14 28.10 19.58
C ALA A 166 -51.63 27.76 19.53
N GLU A 167 -52.29 28.06 18.40
CA GLU A 167 -53.71 27.77 18.20
C GLU A 167 -53.99 26.25 18.18
N ARG A 168 -53.09 25.45 17.57
CA ARG A 168 -53.17 23.98 17.58
C ARG A 168 -53.07 23.43 19.01
N CYS A 169 -52.08 23.86 19.78
CA CYS A 169 -51.90 23.42 21.17
C CYS A 169 -53.07 23.88 22.06
N ALA A 170 -53.60 25.08 21.85
CA ALA A 170 -54.79 25.55 22.55
C ALA A 170 -56.02 24.67 22.28
N ARG A 171 -56.27 24.30 21.02
CA ARG A 171 -57.35 23.37 20.64
C ARG A 171 -57.16 21.98 21.25
N LEU A 172 -55.93 21.46 21.24
CA LEU A 172 -55.61 20.17 21.84
C LEU A 172 -55.83 20.18 23.35
N LEU A 173 -55.38 21.23 24.04
CA LEU A 173 -55.56 21.37 25.48
C LEU A 173 -57.04 21.55 25.85
N GLN A 174 -57.84 22.29 25.06
CA GLN A 174 -59.29 22.40 25.28
C GLN A 174 -60.03 21.08 25.07
N SER A 175 -59.67 20.32 24.04
CA SER A 175 -60.36 19.07 23.69
C SER A 175 -59.94 17.86 24.54
N GLN A 176 -58.66 17.78 24.90
CA GLN A 176 -58.09 16.62 25.59
C GLN A 176 -57.78 16.89 27.07
N GLN A 177 -57.89 18.14 27.53
CA GLN A 177 -57.50 18.60 28.86
C GLN A 177 -56.03 18.26 29.25
N ARG A 178 -55.21 17.95 28.24
CA ARG A 178 -53.81 17.57 28.38
C ARG A 178 -53.04 17.88 27.09
N LEU A 179 -51.77 18.25 27.24
CA LEU A 179 -50.74 18.19 26.20
C LEU A 179 -49.65 17.26 26.70
N ALA A 180 -49.15 16.35 25.85
CA ALA A 180 -48.17 15.35 26.26
C ALA A 180 -46.97 15.32 25.30
N GLY A 181 -45.88 15.98 25.68
CA GLY A 181 -44.63 15.96 24.93
C GLY A 181 -44.66 16.69 23.59
N GLU A 182 -45.44 17.78 23.49
CA GLU A 182 -45.58 18.52 22.24
C GLU A 182 -44.32 19.35 21.97
N HIS A 183 -43.74 19.18 20.78
CA HIS A 183 -42.54 19.94 20.39
C HIS A 183 -42.95 21.31 19.85
N VAL A 184 -42.58 22.36 20.56
CA VAL A 184 -42.96 23.75 20.24
C VAL A 184 -41.75 24.66 20.36
N GLU A 185 -41.83 25.84 19.76
CA GLU A 185 -40.81 26.89 19.92
C GLU A 185 -41.37 28.01 20.79
N PHE A 186 -40.66 28.34 21.87
CA PHE A 186 -40.98 29.47 22.74
C PHE A 186 -40.07 30.66 22.44
N ILE A 187 -40.60 31.89 22.53
CA ILE A 187 -39.83 33.12 22.45
C ILE A 187 -39.41 33.52 23.87
N THR A 188 -38.10 33.70 24.07
CA THR A 188 -37.53 34.25 25.31
C THR A 188 -37.72 35.77 25.36
N ARG A 189 -37.51 36.39 26.53
CA ARG A 189 -37.67 37.85 26.68
C ARG A 189 -36.84 38.66 25.68
N ASP A 190 -35.69 38.15 25.29
CA ASP A 190 -34.75 38.80 24.37
C ASP A 190 -35.13 38.61 22.88
N GLY A 191 -36.21 37.87 22.60
CA GLY A 191 -36.67 37.56 21.25
C GLY A 191 -35.99 36.32 20.63
N ASP A 192 -35.22 35.55 21.40
CA ASP A 192 -34.59 34.31 20.93
C ASP A 192 -35.59 33.14 20.98
N SER A 193 -35.58 32.28 19.96
CA SER A 193 -36.39 31.05 19.93
C SER A 193 -35.74 29.95 20.78
N LEU A 194 -36.55 29.26 21.56
CA LEU A 194 -36.18 28.16 22.43
C LEU A 194 -37.06 26.95 22.08
N PRO A 195 -36.52 25.90 21.44
CA PRO A 195 -37.26 24.67 21.20
C PRO A 195 -37.47 23.91 22.50
N VAL A 196 -38.74 23.65 22.83
CA VAL A 196 -39.15 22.98 24.07
C VAL A 196 -40.14 21.85 23.80
N GLU A 197 -40.01 20.78 24.56
CA GLU A 197 -41.02 19.76 24.71
C GLU A 197 -41.97 20.21 25.83
N LEU A 198 -43.22 20.48 25.46
CA LEU A 198 -44.26 21.02 26.32
C LEU A 198 -45.22 19.92 26.77
N THR A 199 -45.39 19.81 28.08
CA THR A 199 -46.41 18.95 28.68
C THR A 199 -47.27 19.77 29.63
N VAL A 200 -48.59 19.62 29.54
CA VAL A 200 -49.57 20.33 30.36
C VAL A 200 -50.60 19.32 30.86
N GLU A 201 -50.79 19.25 32.17
CA GLU A 201 -51.73 18.33 32.82
C GLU A 201 -52.63 19.08 33.81
N ARG A 202 -53.90 18.68 33.90
CA ARG A 202 -54.86 19.25 34.85
C ARG A 202 -54.64 18.70 36.27
N LEU A 203 -54.64 19.57 37.27
CA LEU A 203 -54.57 19.19 38.68
C LEU A 203 -55.95 18.71 39.19
N ALA A 204 -55.98 17.65 39.99
CA ALA A 204 -57.21 16.96 40.38
C ALA A 204 -58.08 17.71 41.42
N ASP A 205 -57.56 18.76 42.04
CA ASP A 205 -58.12 19.38 43.25
C ASP A 205 -59.12 20.50 42.94
N GLY A 206 -60.35 20.18 42.49
CA GLY A 206 -61.54 21.03 42.54
C GLY A 206 -61.52 22.43 41.86
N HIS A 207 -60.35 22.90 41.44
CA HIS A 207 -60.05 24.16 40.79
C HIS A 207 -59.63 23.86 39.35
N GLU A 208 -59.97 24.73 38.40
CA GLU A 208 -59.48 24.63 37.02
C GLU A 208 -58.02 25.10 36.96
N GLU A 209 -57.11 24.30 37.51
CA GLU A 209 -55.68 24.59 37.46
C GLU A 209 -54.93 23.51 36.71
N TYR A 210 -53.84 23.92 36.06
CA TYR A 210 -52.97 23.05 35.29
C TYR A 210 -51.54 23.18 35.79
N ILE A 211 -50.78 22.09 35.70
CA ILE A 211 -49.33 22.09 35.83
C ILE A 211 -48.73 21.92 34.45
N CYS A 212 -47.77 22.77 34.13
CA CYS A 212 -47.06 22.76 32.87
C CYS A 212 -45.57 22.60 33.15
N TRP A 213 -44.90 21.73 32.40
CA TRP A 213 -43.44 21.67 32.41
C TRP A 213 -42.87 21.63 31.01
N ILE A 214 -41.67 22.20 30.90
CA ILE A 214 -40.92 22.27 29.65
C ILE A 214 -39.55 21.62 29.79
N VAL A 215 -39.20 20.82 28.78
CA VAL A 215 -37.87 20.27 28.61
C VAL A 215 -37.24 20.96 27.41
N ASN A 216 -36.04 21.52 27.59
CA ASN A 216 -35.28 22.05 26.46
C ASN A 216 -34.73 20.85 25.67
N TYR A 217 -35.05 20.76 24.38
CA TYR A 217 -34.52 19.70 23.49
C TYR A 217 -33.58 20.25 22.41
N SER A 218 -33.06 21.47 22.58
CA SER A 218 -32.14 22.12 21.64
C SER A 218 -30.90 21.26 21.34
N ASP A 219 -30.40 20.54 22.35
CA ASP A 219 -29.22 19.67 22.19
C ASP A 219 -29.55 18.47 21.31
N GLU A 220 -30.71 17.81 21.51
CA GLU A 220 -31.20 16.72 20.67
C GLU A 220 -31.50 17.17 19.23
N GLN A 221 -32.13 18.34 19.07
CA GLN A 221 -32.40 18.95 17.76
C GLN A 221 -31.09 19.25 17.02
N PHE A 222 -30.11 19.81 17.73
CA PHE A 222 -28.79 20.07 17.18
C PHE A 222 -28.07 18.78 16.75
N GLN A 223 -28.15 17.70 17.53
CA GLN A 223 -27.56 16.41 17.14
C GLN A 223 -28.26 15.80 15.92
N TYR A 224 -29.58 15.93 15.83
CA TYR A 224 -30.36 15.48 14.68
C TYR A 224 -29.99 16.25 13.40
N ASP A 225 -29.92 17.57 13.48
CA ASP A 225 -29.52 18.42 12.36
C ASP A 225 -28.07 18.18 11.95
N LYS A 226 -27.17 17.96 12.91
CA LYS A 226 -25.78 17.56 12.66
C LYS A 226 -25.71 16.21 11.94
N PHE A 227 -26.45 15.20 12.40
CA PHE A 227 -26.51 13.89 11.75
C PHE A 227 -27.03 14.00 10.32
N ASN A 228 -28.10 14.76 10.11
CA ASN A 228 -28.67 14.99 8.78
C ASN A 228 -27.69 15.69 7.85
N SER A 229 -27.01 16.72 8.33
CA SER A 229 -25.98 17.44 7.58
C SER A 229 -24.81 16.52 7.20
N LEU A 230 -24.35 15.67 8.11
CA LEU A 230 -23.29 14.68 7.83
C LEU A 230 -23.73 13.63 6.81
N LEU A 231 -24.96 13.14 6.92
CA LEU A 231 -25.52 12.16 5.99
C LEU A 231 -25.63 12.75 4.58
N GLU A 232 -26.17 13.95 4.45
CA GLU A 232 -26.41 14.63 3.17
C GLU A 232 -25.13 15.05 2.45
N ASN A 233 -24.10 15.44 3.21
CA ASN A 233 -22.81 15.88 2.68
C ASN A 233 -21.77 14.75 2.60
N SER A 234 -22.09 13.53 3.01
CA SER A 234 -21.19 12.39 2.90
C SER A 234 -20.84 12.09 1.44
N GLY A 235 -19.54 11.96 1.15
CA GLY A 235 -19.04 11.54 -0.17
C GLY A 235 -19.35 10.07 -0.52
N LEU A 236 -19.82 9.28 0.45
CA LEU A 236 -20.24 7.91 0.25
C LEU A 236 -21.73 7.81 -0.05
N PRO A 237 -22.16 6.87 -0.91
CA PRO A 237 -23.56 6.45 -0.99
C PRO A 237 -24.04 5.86 0.35
N VAL A 238 -24.99 6.53 1.03
CA VAL A 238 -25.53 6.09 2.33
C VAL A 238 -27.05 6.15 2.38
N GLY A 239 -27.67 5.14 3.00
CA GLY A 239 -29.11 5.09 3.29
C GLY A 239 -29.41 4.59 4.69
N ILE A 240 -30.51 5.04 5.28
CA ILE A 240 -31.03 4.61 6.59
C ILE A 240 -32.24 3.71 6.35
N LEU A 241 -32.18 2.50 6.88
CA LEU A 241 -33.15 1.43 6.72
C LEU A 241 -33.80 1.11 8.07
N THR A 242 -35.11 1.09 8.12
CA THR A 242 -35.89 0.58 9.25
C THR A 242 -36.66 -0.68 8.85
N LYS A 243 -37.46 -1.24 9.77
CA LYS A 243 -38.36 -2.36 9.48
C LYS A 243 -39.38 -2.05 8.37
N GLN A 244 -39.67 -0.76 8.15
CA GLN A 244 -40.59 -0.28 7.11
C GLN A 244 -39.90 0.01 5.77
N GLY A 245 -38.59 -0.20 5.65
CA GLY A 245 -37.81 0.11 4.46
C GLY A 245 -36.94 1.36 4.64
N PHE A 246 -36.44 1.92 3.53
CA PHE A 246 -35.60 3.12 3.60
C PHE A 246 -36.38 4.32 4.11
N VAL A 247 -35.84 5.00 5.11
CA VAL A 247 -36.43 6.22 5.69
C VAL A 247 -35.70 7.47 5.19
N LYS A 248 -34.41 7.36 4.88
CA LYS A 248 -33.61 8.47 4.34
C LYS A 248 -32.48 7.96 3.46
N LEU A 249 -32.19 8.64 2.36
CA LEU A 249 -31.01 8.36 1.53
C LEU A 249 -30.30 9.66 1.18
N ASN A 250 -28.97 9.63 1.07
CA ASN A 250 -28.21 10.80 0.67
C ASN A 250 -28.06 10.95 -0.84
N LYS A 251 -27.47 12.08 -1.25
CA LYS A 251 -27.33 12.44 -2.67
C LYS A 251 -26.52 11.44 -3.50
N ASN A 252 -25.54 10.84 -2.87
CA ASN A 252 -24.68 9.88 -3.54
C ASN A 252 -25.33 8.50 -3.63
N ALA A 253 -26.24 8.13 -2.72
CA ALA A 253 -27.00 6.88 -2.77
C ALA A 253 -27.96 6.81 -3.96
N TYR A 254 -28.79 7.83 -4.17
CA TYR A 254 -29.70 7.78 -5.32
C TYR A 254 -28.97 7.98 -6.66
N LYS A 255 -27.83 8.70 -6.69
CA LYS A 255 -26.95 8.75 -7.89
C LYS A 255 -26.31 7.39 -8.18
N PHE A 256 -25.82 6.71 -7.14
CA PHE A 256 -25.22 5.38 -7.25
C PHE A 256 -26.24 4.34 -7.74
N LEU A 257 -27.47 4.41 -7.22
CA LEU A 257 -28.60 3.57 -7.64
C LEU A 257 -29.28 4.05 -8.94
N GLN A 258 -28.85 5.19 -9.50
CA GLN A 258 -29.41 5.86 -10.68
C GLN A 258 -30.94 6.05 -10.65
N VAL A 259 -31.47 6.49 -9.50
CA VAL A 259 -32.89 6.82 -9.34
C VAL A 259 -33.08 8.33 -9.34
N GLU A 260 -34.00 8.85 -10.15
CA GLU A 260 -34.19 10.30 -10.33
C GLU A 260 -34.67 11.05 -9.07
N SER A 261 -35.19 10.36 -8.05
CA SER A 261 -35.69 10.99 -6.81
C SER A 261 -35.72 10.03 -5.62
N GLU A 262 -35.45 10.56 -4.43
CA GLU A 262 -35.51 9.89 -3.12
C GLU A 262 -36.89 9.27 -2.85
N VAL A 263 -37.97 9.89 -3.34
CA VAL A 263 -39.37 9.47 -3.11
C VAL A 263 -39.65 8.06 -3.64
N ARG A 264 -38.93 7.61 -4.68
CA ARG A 264 -39.09 6.25 -5.22
C ARG A 264 -38.37 5.17 -4.40
N LEU A 265 -37.42 5.56 -3.55
CA LEU A 265 -36.63 4.64 -2.73
C LEU A 265 -37.12 4.61 -1.28
N GLN A 266 -37.76 5.67 -0.80
CA GLN A 266 -38.38 5.67 0.53
C GLN A 266 -39.44 4.55 0.65
N GLY A 267 -39.41 3.83 1.77
CA GLY A 267 -40.26 2.67 2.04
C GLY A 267 -39.87 1.39 1.30
N LEU A 268 -38.93 1.42 0.35
CA LEU A 268 -38.44 0.18 -0.27
C LEU A 268 -37.50 -0.55 0.69
N SER A 269 -37.63 -1.88 0.71
CA SER A 269 -36.72 -2.75 1.45
C SER A 269 -35.44 -3.01 0.64
N LEU A 270 -34.32 -3.25 1.33
CA LEU A 270 -33.02 -3.55 0.70
C LEU A 270 -33.03 -4.82 -0.17
N GLN A 271 -33.92 -5.77 0.14
CA GLN A 271 -34.15 -7.01 -0.59
C GLN A 271 -35.15 -6.87 -1.76
N SER A 272 -35.59 -5.66 -2.09
CA SER A 272 -36.56 -5.48 -3.18
C SER A 272 -35.96 -5.91 -4.53
N LEU A 273 -36.74 -6.61 -5.35
CA LEU A 273 -36.35 -6.99 -6.71
C LEU A 273 -36.19 -5.78 -7.65
N SER A 274 -36.68 -4.60 -7.25
CA SER A 274 -36.44 -3.35 -7.99
C SER A 274 -34.99 -2.89 -7.96
N ILE A 275 -34.20 -3.33 -6.97
CA ILE A 275 -32.80 -2.95 -6.76
C ILE A 275 -31.83 -4.15 -6.83
N ASN A 276 -32.35 -5.38 -6.83
CA ASN A 276 -31.56 -6.62 -6.89
C ASN A 276 -31.63 -7.30 -8.26
N HIS A 277 -30.52 -7.90 -8.69
CA HIS A 277 -30.42 -8.55 -10.00
C HIS A 277 -31.02 -9.97 -10.05
N SER A 278 -31.16 -10.64 -8.90
CA SER A 278 -31.72 -11.99 -8.78
C SER A 278 -32.45 -12.16 -7.45
N LYS A 279 -33.41 -13.09 -7.43
CA LYS A 279 -34.14 -13.47 -6.21
C LYS A 279 -33.21 -14.07 -5.16
N GLU A 280 -32.24 -14.88 -5.59
CA GLU A 280 -31.21 -15.47 -4.73
C GLU A 280 -30.42 -14.42 -3.94
N LYS A 281 -30.02 -13.33 -4.60
CA LYS A 281 -29.24 -12.25 -3.96
C LYS A 281 -30.09 -11.35 -3.08
N ALA A 282 -31.37 -11.19 -3.43
CA ALA A 282 -32.35 -10.57 -2.55
C ALA A 282 -32.54 -11.38 -1.25
N ASP A 283 -32.63 -12.71 -1.36
CA ASP A 283 -32.78 -13.61 -0.21
C ASP A 283 -31.51 -13.62 0.68
N GLU A 284 -30.32 -13.60 0.07
CA GLU A 284 -29.03 -13.48 0.78
C GLU A 284 -28.94 -12.16 1.58
N LEU A 285 -29.36 -11.05 0.97
CA LEU A 285 -29.44 -9.74 1.63
C LEU A 285 -30.45 -9.72 2.77
N ALA A 286 -31.61 -10.34 2.58
CA ALA A 286 -32.62 -10.47 3.63
C ALA A 286 -32.06 -11.22 4.85
N SER A 287 -31.38 -12.36 4.61
CA SER A 287 -30.73 -13.12 5.67
C SER A 287 -29.64 -12.33 6.39
N LEU A 288 -28.88 -11.49 5.67
CA LEU A 288 -27.86 -10.66 6.32
C LEU A 288 -28.49 -9.55 7.16
N VAL A 289 -29.50 -8.85 6.64
CA VAL A 289 -30.23 -7.81 7.36
C VAL A 289 -30.81 -8.38 8.66
N ASP A 290 -31.45 -9.54 8.61
CA ASP A 290 -32.00 -10.22 9.78
C ASP A 290 -30.91 -10.59 10.79
N THR A 291 -29.76 -11.08 10.29
CA THR A 291 -28.63 -11.44 11.16
C THR A 291 -28.07 -10.22 11.89
N VAL A 292 -27.89 -9.10 11.19
CA VAL A 292 -27.38 -7.85 11.79
C VAL A 292 -28.41 -7.25 12.74
N MET A 293 -29.70 -7.29 12.40
CA MET A 293 -30.81 -6.86 13.26
C MET A 293 -30.89 -7.65 14.57
N GLN A 294 -30.62 -8.95 14.53
CA GLN A 294 -30.71 -9.83 15.71
C GLN A 294 -29.44 -9.85 16.57
N LYS A 295 -28.26 -9.89 15.93
CA LYS A 295 -26.97 -10.07 16.62
C LYS A 295 -26.22 -8.76 16.88
N GLY A 296 -26.61 -7.68 16.20
CA GLY A 296 -25.82 -6.45 16.15
C GLY A 296 -24.48 -6.63 15.43
N GLY A 297 -23.67 -5.57 15.42
CA GLY A 297 -22.35 -5.53 14.77
C GLY A 297 -22.37 -5.16 13.28
N VAL A 298 -21.23 -4.68 12.78
CA VAL A 298 -21.06 -4.27 11.38
C VAL A 298 -20.82 -5.50 10.50
N SER A 299 -21.54 -5.60 9.38
CA SER A 299 -21.33 -6.65 8.37
C SER A 299 -21.18 -6.06 6.99
N SER A 300 -20.30 -6.62 6.17
CA SER A 300 -20.07 -6.20 4.78
C SER A 300 -20.19 -7.41 3.86
N LEU A 301 -20.77 -7.23 2.68
CA LEU A 301 -20.89 -8.29 1.68
C LEU A 301 -20.63 -7.75 0.25
N PRO A 302 -19.96 -8.51 -0.61
CA PRO A 302 -19.82 -8.16 -2.02
C PRO A 302 -21.16 -8.34 -2.74
N TRP A 303 -21.62 -7.28 -3.38
CA TRP A 303 -22.93 -7.21 -4.02
C TRP A 303 -22.82 -6.73 -5.46
N SER A 304 -23.92 -6.84 -6.19
CA SER A 304 -24.02 -6.23 -7.51
C SER A 304 -25.45 -5.76 -7.74
N HIS A 305 -25.57 -4.49 -8.12
CA HIS A 305 -26.86 -3.88 -8.43
C HIS A 305 -26.98 -3.67 -9.94
N LYS A 306 -28.23 -3.60 -10.40
CA LYS A 306 -28.54 -3.49 -11.83
C LYS A 306 -28.86 -2.04 -12.17
N ILE A 307 -28.12 -1.49 -13.12
CA ILE A 307 -28.29 -0.13 -13.63
C ILE A 307 -28.57 -0.21 -15.13
N ASN A 308 -29.71 0.29 -15.61
CA ASN A 308 -30.05 0.35 -17.05
C ASN A 308 -29.86 -0.97 -17.83
N GLY A 309 -29.95 -2.12 -17.16
CA GLY A 309 -29.69 -3.42 -17.77
C GLY A 309 -28.29 -3.99 -17.53
N GLU A 310 -27.32 -3.16 -17.13
CA GLU A 310 -25.94 -3.53 -16.82
C GLU A 310 -25.73 -3.87 -15.35
N THR A 311 -24.87 -4.84 -15.06
CA THR A 311 -24.54 -5.27 -13.70
C THR A 311 -23.33 -4.51 -13.21
N VAL A 312 -23.47 -3.81 -12.09
CA VAL A 312 -22.39 -3.03 -11.48
C VAL A 312 -21.91 -3.68 -10.19
N PRO A 313 -20.61 -4.03 -10.07
CA PRO A 313 -20.07 -4.63 -8.85
C PRO A 313 -19.92 -3.57 -7.75
N CYS A 314 -20.32 -3.93 -6.54
CA CYS A 314 -20.20 -3.08 -5.36
C CYS A 314 -19.99 -3.91 -4.10
N GLU A 315 -19.74 -3.24 -2.98
CA GLU A 315 -19.81 -3.84 -1.65
C GLU A 315 -20.83 -3.07 -0.84
N ILE A 316 -21.70 -3.76 -0.10
CA ILE A 316 -22.63 -3.14 0.83
C ILE A 316 -22.20 -3.44 2.25
N THR A 317 -22.13 -2.39 3.07
CA THR A 317 -21.86 -2.48 4.51
C THR A 317 -23.08 -2.05 5.30
N LEU A 318 -23.51 -2.90 6.24
CA LEU A 318 -24.63 -2.68 7.14
C LEU A 318 -24.09 -2.36 8.54
N VAL A 319 -24.52 -1.20 9.06
CA VAL A 319 -24.11 -0.68 10.37
C VAL A 319 -25.36 -0.48 11.24
N PRO A 320 -25.49 -1.17 12.38
CA PRO A 320 -26.64 -1.01 13.26
C PRO A 320 -26.59 0.33 14.01
N LEU A 321 -27.74 1.00 14.08
CA LEU A 321 -27.97 2.23 14.81
C LEU A 321 -28.87 1.94 16.01
N TYR A 322 -28.48 2.46 17.18
CA TYR A 322 -29.17 2.22 18.45
C TYR A 322 -29.83 3.50 18.95
N LYS A 323 -31.09 3.40 19.35
CA LYS A 323 -31.83 4.46 20.04
C LYS A 323 -32.25 3.93 21.41
N ALA A 324 -31.92 4.66 22.48
CA ALA A 324 -32.19 4.24 23.87
C ALA A 324 -31.72 2.80 24.19
N HIS A 325 -30.53 2.43 23.71
CA HIS A 325 -29.93 1.09 23.83
C HIS A 325 -30.68 -0.05 23.13
N GLN A 326 -31.69 0.26 22.32
CA GLN A 326 -32.36 -0.71 21.45
C GLN A 326 -31.95 -0.47 20.00
N LEU A 327 -31.76 -1.57 19.26
CA LEU A 327 -31.45 -1.52 17.84
C LEU A 327 -32.71 -1.02 17.10
N ASP A 328 -32.59 0.16 16.48
CA ASP A 328 -33.70 0.89 15.89
C ASP A 328 -33.67 0.82 14.36
N SER A 329 -32.48 1.04 13.79
CA SER A 329 -32.29 1.20 12.35
C SER A 329 -30.93 0.69 11.87
N LEU A 330 -30.76 0.54 10.56
CA LEU A 330 -29.49 0.23 9.90
C LEU A 330 -29.06 1.38 9.02
N MET A 331 -27.78 1.70 9.06
CA MET A 331 -27.13 2.48 8.04
C MET A 331 -26.53 1.53 6.99
N CYS A 332 -26.99 1.65 5.75
CA CYS A 332 -26.47 0.98 4.58
C CYS A 332 -25.46 1.89 3.88
N VAL A 333 -24.25 1.41 3.64
CA VAL A 333 -23.20 2.11 2.90
C VAL A 333 -22.81 1.29 1.68
N TRP A 334 -22.84 1.90 0.49
CA TRP A 334 -22.41 1.22 -0.74
C TRP A 334 -21.04 1.73 -1.20
N THR A 335 -20.16 0.80 -1.52
CA THR A 335 -18.82 1.05 -2.08
C THR A 335 -18.80 0.58 -3.52
N ASP A 336 -18.48 1.48 -4.46
CA ASP A 336 -18.37 1.16 -5.88
C ASP A 336 -17.06 0.42 -6.18
N LEU A 337 -17.14 -0.72 -6.88
CA LEU A 337 -15.99 -1.56 -7.23
C LEU A 337 -15.66 -1.58 -8.73
N ARG A 338 -16.30 -0.72 -9.56
CA ARG A 338 -16.11 -0.72 -11.02
C ARG A 338 -14.65 -0.54 -11.43
N GLU A 339 -13.98 0.48 -10.90
CA GLU A 339 -12.58 0.77 -11.21
C GLU A 339 -11.65 -0.37 -10.79
N LEU A 340 -11.91 -0.97 -9.62
CA LEU A 340 -11.14 -2.09 -9.11
C LEU A 340 -11.29 -3.34 -10.00
N HIS A 341 -12.53 -3.62 -10.42
CA HIS A 341 -12.83 -4.74 -11.32
C HIS A 341 -12.19 -4.54 -12.70
N GLN A 342 -12.25 -3.31 -13.26
CA GLN A 342 -11.60 -2.98 -14.53
C GLN A 342 -10.08 -3.13 -14.44
N ALA A 343 -9.46 -2.66 -13.36
CA ALA A 343 -8.03 -2.82 -13.13
C ALA A 343 -7.62 -4.29 -12.99
N SER A 344 -8.45 -5.11 -12.31
CA SER A 344 -8.22 -6.54 -12.17
C SER A 344 -8.31 -7.29 -13.51
N GLU A 345 -9.31 -6.97 -14.33
CA GLU A 345 -9.45 -7.57 -15.67
C GLU A 345 -8.30 -7.13 -16.59
N LEU A 346 -7.88 -5.86 -16.55
CA LEU A 346 -6.73 -5.38 -17.32
C LEU A 346 -5.43 -6.10 -16.94
N LEU A 347 -5.21 -6.37 -15.66
CA LEU A 347 -4.08 -7.18 -15.19
C LEU A 347 -4.12 -8.59 -15.77
N LYS A 348 -5.29 -9.23 -15.71
CA LYS A 348 -5.50 -10.59 -16.21
C LYS A 348 -5.26 -10.68 -17.72
N THR A 349 -5.80 -9.76 -18.51
CA THR A 349 -5.61 -9.73 -19.96
C THR A 349 -4.15 -9.46 -20.33
N THR A 350 -3.53 -8.44 -19.73
CA THR A 350 -2.13 -8.07 -19.97
C THR A 350 -1.16 -9.21 -19.61
N SER A 351 -1.44 -9.91 -18.51
CA SER A 351 -0.66 -11.09 -18.09
C SER A 351 -0.78 -12.25 -19.09
N SER A 352 -2.00 -12.53 -19.57
CA SER A 352 -2.25 -13.56 -20.59
C SER A 352 -1.55 -13.23 -21.92
N GLU A 353 -1.62 -11.98 -22.37
CA GLU A 353 -0.96 -11.52 -23.59
C GLU A 353 0.57 -11.64 -23.50
N LEU A 354 1.15 -11.29 -22.34
CA LEU A 354 2.58 -11.46 -22.08
C LEU A 354 3.00 -12.94 -22.12
N GLN A 355 2.19 -13.85 -21.57
CA GLN A 355 2.46 -15.29 -21.65
C GLN A 355 2.41 -15.82 -23.09
N ALA A 356 1.41 -15.42 -23.87
CA ALA A 356 1.28 -15.81 -25.27
C ALA A 356 2.49 -15.32 -26.10
N LEU A 357 2.90 -14.06 -25.91
CA LEU A 357 4.06 -13.49 -26.59
C LEU A 357 5.37 -14.23 -26.26
N ARG A 358 5.55 -14.64 -24.99
CA ARG A 358 6.71 -15.42 -24.56
C ARG A 358 6.76 -16.80 -25.22
N LEU A 359 5.60 -17.44 -25.37
CA LEU A 359 5.50 -18.73 -26.06
C LEU A 359 5.84 -18.58 -27.55
N GLU A 360 5.30 -17.56 -28.22
CA GLU A 360 5.59 -17.27 -29.64
C GLU A 360 7.10 -17.07 -29.87
N LYS A 361 7.75 -16.26 -29.01
CA LYS A 361 9.20 -16.02 -29.05
C LYS A 361 10.01 -17.32 -28.91
N ALA A 362 9.63 -18.18 -27.97
CA ALA A 362 10.32 -19.45 -27.73
C ALA A 362 10.16 -20.43 -28.92
N GLN A 363 8.97 -20.47 -29.52
CA GLN A 363 8.70 -21.29 -30.70
C GLN A 363 9.50 -20.83 -31.91
N SER A 364 9.52 -19.51 -32.17
CA SER A 364 10.28 -18.91 -33.27
C SER A 364 11.78 -19.19 -33.16
N GLN A 365 12.37 -19.06 -31.96
CA GLN A 365 13.78 -19.41 -31.73
C GLN A 365 14.07 -20.89 -31.99
N THR A 366 13.20 -21.78 -31.50
CA THR A 366 13.39 -23.23 -31.60
C THR A 366 13.35 -23.68 -33.07
N GLN A 367 12.39 -23.17 -33.85
CA GLN A 367 12.28 -23.49 -35.27
C GLN A 367 13.53 -23.04 -36.06
N THR A 368 14.01 -21.81 -35.82
CA THR A 368 15.21 -21.28 -36.50
C THR A 368 16.45 -22.12 -36.18
N LEU A 369 16.65 -22.51 -34.92
CA LEU A 369 17.78 -23.36 -34.51
C LEU A 369 17.72 -24.75 -35.14
N GLN A 370 16.53 -25.37 -35.25
CA GLN A 370 16.37 -26.66 -35.90
C GLN A 370 16.72 -26.61 -37.39
N GLN A 371 16.28 -25.56 -38.10
CA GLN A 371 16.57 -25.39 -39.52
C GLN A 371 18.06 -25.19 -39.81
N LEU A 372 18.77 -24.45 -38.95
CA LEU A 372 20.21 -24.23 -39.07
C LEU A 372 20.99 -25.52 -38.86
N ARG A 373 20.70 -26.27 -37.79
CA ARG A 373 21.35 -27.57 -37.51
C ARG A 373 21.20 -28.55 -38.67
N LYS A 374 20.02 -28.61 -39.30
CA LYS A 374 19.79 -29.50 -40.44
C LYS A 374 20.73 -29.18 -41.60
N THR A 375 20.84 -27.90 -41.97
CA THR A 375 21.75 -27.49 -43.05
C THR A 375 23.23 -27.59 -42.71
N GLU A 376 23.60 -27.39 -41.44
CA GLU A 376 24.98 -27.59 -40.98
C GLU A 376 25.37 -29.08 -41.12
N THR A 377 24.48 -29.98 -40.73
CA THR A 377 24.67 -31.43 -40.89
C THR A 377 24.81 -31.84 -42.37
N GLU A 378 23.96 -31.30 -43.26
CA GLU A 378 24.03 -31.56 -44.71
C GLU A 378 25.36 -31.06 -45.30
N LEU A 379 25.86 -29.90 -44.85
CA LEU A 379 27.15 -29.36 -45.29
C LEU A 379 28.31 -30.25 -44.84
N GLU A 380 28.33 -30.70 -43.59
CA GLU A 380 29.38 -31.59 -43.07
C GLU A 380 29.45 -32.92 -43.82
N GLN A 381 28.30 -33.51 -44.14
CA GLN A 381 28.22 -34.74 -44.93
C GLN A 381 28.76 -34.54 -46.35
N THR A 382 28.41 -33.42 -47.00
CA THR A 382 28.86 -33.11 -48.36
C THR A 382 30.38 -32.83 -48.41
N GLN A 383 30.90 -32.15 -47.38
CA GLN A 383 32.34 -31.86 -47.23
C GLN A 383 33.16 -33.15 -47.01
N ALA A 384 32.65 -34.08 -46.19
CA ALA A 384 33.29 -35.38 -45.98
C ALA A 384 33.35 -36.21 -47.26
N LEU A 385 32.27 -36.22 -48.05
CA LEU A 385 32.21 -36.91 -49.35
C LEU A 385 33.23 -36.34 -50.35
N LEU A 386 33.38 -35.01 -50.39
CA LEU A 386 34.34 -34.34 -51.27
C LEU A 386 35.79 -34.72 -50.94
N THR A 387 36.15 -34.73 -49.65
CA THR A 387 37.49 -35.14 -49.20
C THR A 387 37.80 -36.58 -49.61
N GLN A 388 36.82 -37.47 -49.49
CA GLN A 388 36.97 -38.87 -49.89
C GLN A 388 37.14 -39.00 -51.42
N LEU A 389 36.32 -38.30 -52.21
CA LEU A 389 36.45 -38.29 -53.68
C LEU A 389 37.78 -37.71 -54.15
N GLN A 390 38.30 -36.67 -53.49
CA GLN A 390 39.62 -36.09 -53.77
C GLN A 390 40.75 -37.08 -53.49
N GLN A 391 40.68 -37.79 -52.37
CA GLN A 391 41.66 -38.82 -52.01
C GLN A 391 41.65 -39.96 -53.03
N ASP A 392 40.47 -40.43 -53.41
CA ASP A 392 40.31 -41.48 -54.41
C ASP A 392 40.80 -41.06 -55.81
N HIS A 393 40.56 -39.81 -56.19
CA HIS A 393 41.07 -39.24 -57.44
C HIS A 393 42.61 -39.15 -57.44
N GLY A 394 43.22 -38.78 -56.32
CA GLY A 394 44.68 -38.78 -56.15
C GLY A 394 45.29 -40.17 -56.34
N ILE A 395 44.69 -41.19 -55.71
CA ILE A 395 45.11 -42.59 -55.84
C ILE A 395 44.99 -43.08 -57.29
N ALA A 396 43.91 -42.72 -57.99
CA ALA A 396 43.72 -43.06 -59.40
C ALA A 396 44.75 -42.37 -60.31
N THR A 397 45.08 -41.11 -60.03
CA THR A 397 46.08 -40.33 -60.78
C THR A 397 47.48 -40.91 -60.64
N ASP A 398 47.88 -41.29 -59.42
CA ASP A 398 49.17 -41.92 -59.17
C ASP A 398 49.28 -43.28 -59.87
N ARG A 399 48.17 -44.03 -59.97
CA ARG A 399 48.10 -45.28 -60.75
C ARG A 399 48.28 -45.06 -62.25
N VAL A 400 47.65 -44.03 -62.83
CA VAL A 400 47.86 -43.68 -64.25
C VAL A 400 49.33 -43.34 -64.49
N LYS A 401 49.92 -42.45 -63.68
CA LYS A 401 51.35 -42.09 -63.80
C LYS A 401 52.29 -43.29 -63.69
N ALA A 402 52.02 -44.19 -62.75
CA ALA A 402 52.83 -45.39 -62.57
C ALA A 402 52.74 -46.35 -63.77
N LEU A 403 51.57 -46.43 -64.42
CA LEU A 403 51.38 -47.24 -65.63
C LEU A 403 52.03 -46.58 -66.86
N GLU A 404 51.94 -45.26 -67.00
CA GLU A 404 52.63 -44.49 -68.05
C GLU A 404 54.15 -44.64 -67.94
N LEU A 405 54.71 -44.53 -66.72
CA LEU A 405 56.13 -44.78 -66.45
C LEU A 405 56.54 -46.19 -66.87
N LYS A 406 55.80 -47.21 -66.46
CA LYS A 406 56.07 -48.61 -66.84
C LYS A 406 55.99 -48.84 -68.36
N LEU A 407 55.06 -48.17 -69.05
CA LEU A 407 54.97 -48.23 -70.51
C LEU A 407 56.15 -47.53 -71.18
N SER A 408 56.57 -46.37 -70.68
CA SER A 408 57.73 -45.65 -71.20
C SER A 408 59.04 -46.42 -70.98
N GLU A 409 59.21 -47.07 -69.83
CA GLU A 409 60.36 -47.93 -69.55
C GLU A 409 60.40 -49.18 -70.44
N ARG A 410 59.22 -49.76 -70.73
CA ARG A 410 59.08 -50.89 -71.65
C ARG A 410 59.39 -50.49 -73.10
N ASN A 411 58.91 -49.33 -73.57
CA ASN A 411 59.26 -48.80 -74.89
C ASN A 411 60.75 -48.47 -74.99
N ARG A 412 61.35 -47.97 -73.91
CA ARG A 412 62.78 -47.69 -73.83
C ARG A 412 63.65 -48.96 -73.87
N GLN A 413 63.13 -50.10 -73.42
CA GLN A 413 63.76 -51.41 -73.60
C GLN A 413 63.61 -51.95 -75.04
N ALA A 414 62.65 -51.44 -75.82
CA ALA A 414 62.49 -51.79 -77.23
C ALA A 414 63.40 -50.95 -78.17
N ASP A 415 63.81 -49.75 -77.77
CA ASP A 415 64.57 -48.79 -78.61
C ASP A 415 66.11 -48.85 -78.43
N ALA A 416 66.69 -49.91 -77.86
CA ALA A 416 68.12 -50.02 -77.54
C ALA A 416 69.07 -50.27 -78.75
N SER A 417 68.78 -49.73 -79.93
CA SER A 417 69.68 -49.78 -81.11
C SER A 417 69.59 -48.51 -81.97
N SER A 418 70.35 -47.47 -81.64
CA SER A 418 71.09 -46.55 -82.55
C SER A 418 71.54 -45.25 -81.85
N ASP A 419 72.69 -44.74 -82.28
CA ASP A 419 73.48 -43.66 -81.66
C ASP A 419 73.18 -42.24 -82.19
N THR A 420 73.09 -41.28 -81.26
CA THR A 420 73.35 -39.80 -81.32
C THR A 420 72.63 -38.88 -82.35
N PRO A 421 72.48 -37.55 -82.10
CA PRO A 421 72.78 -36.72 -80.93
C PRO A 421 71.51 -35.97 -80.43
N ALA A 422 71.05 -36.29 -79.22
CA ALA A 422 69.94 -35.57 -78.56
C ALA A 422 70.40 -34.89 -77.27
N THR A 423 71.67 -34.48 -77.19
CA THR A 423 72.32 -34.16 -75.92
C THR A 423 71.95 -32.79 -75.37
N ASP A 424 71.82 -31.75 -76.22
CA ASP A 424 71.44 -30.41 -75.77
C ASP A 424 69.94 -30.29 -75.47
N ALA A 425 69.06 -30.79 -76.35
CA ALA A 425 67.62 -30.82 -76.07
C ALA A 425 67.28 -31.70 -74.87
N LYS A 426 67.98 -32.83 -74.63
CA LYS A 426 67.79 -33.65 -73.41
C LYS A 426 68.33 -32.98 -72.15
N GLN A 427 69.35 -32.11 -72.24
CA GLN A 427 69.87 -31.40 -71.08
C GLN A 427 68.96 -30.21 -70.71
N THR A 428 68.35 -29.55 -71.70
CA THR A 428 67.29 -28.55 -71.50
C THR A 428 65.98 -29.20 -71.01
N LEU A 429 65.58 -30.35 -71.57
CA LEU A 429 64.41 -31.10 -71.08
C LEU A 429 64.63 -31.64 -69.67
N ARG A 430 65.83 -32.14 -69.33
CA ARG A 430 66.15 -32.61 -67.98
C ARG A 430 66.21 -31.48 -66.96
N SER A 431 66.75 -30.33 -67.33
CA SER A 431 66.77 -29.16 -66.44
C SER A 431 65.37 -28.57 -66.26
N ALA A 432 64.57 -28.49 -67.32
CA ALA A 432 63.15 -28.16 -67.26
C ALA A 432 62.36 -29.19 -66.43
N ASP A 433 62.56 -30.50 -66.63
CA ASP A 433 61.95 -31.56 -65.84
C ASP A 433 62.35 -31.47 -64.37
N THR A 434 63.62 -31.26 -64.03
CA THR A 434 64.01 -31.07 -62.62
C THR A 434 63.41 -29.80 -62.02
N THR A 435 63.25 -28.74 -62.81
CA THR A 435 62.65 -27.48 -62.35
C THR A 435 61.15 -27.66 -62.13
N ILE A 436 60.45 -28.26 -63.09
CA ILE A 436 59.03 -28.67 -63.02
C ILE A 436 58.84 -29.60 -61.83
N THR A 437 59.66 -30.63 -61.67
CA THR A 437 59.56 -31.59 -60.55
C THR A 437 59.78 -30.89 -59.21
N SER A 438 60.73 -29.95 -59.12
CA SER A 438 60.97 -29.17 -57.90
C SER A 438 59.85 -28.16 -57.58
N GLN A 439 59.25 -27.56 -58.60
CA GLN A 439 58.11 -26.66 -58.45
C GLN A 439 56.82 -27.45 -58.13
N GLU A 440 56.65 -28.63 -58.72
CA GLU A 440 55.55 -29.56 -58.41
C GLU A 440 55.66 -30.12 -57.00
N THR A 441 56.86 -30.45 -56.50
CA THR A 441 57.03 -30.85 -55.09
C THR A 441 56.78 -29.68 -54.15
N ALA A 442 57.26 -28.47 -54.47
CA ALA A 442 56.99 -27.27 -53.69
C ALA A 442 55.51 -26.86 -53.68
N LEU A 443 54.79 -27.03 -54.81
CA LEU A 443 53.34 -26.86 -54.88
C LEU A 443 52.63 -27.92 -54.06
N ARG A 444 52.99 -29.21 -54.18
CA ARG A 444 52.40 -30.30 -53.38
C ARG A 444 52.59 -30.10 -51.89
N GLU A 445 53.75 -29.60 -51.46
CA GLU A 445 54.02 -29.31 -50.06
C GLU A 445 53.22 -28.09 -49.56
N ARG A 446 52.99 -27.09 -50.42
CA ARG A 446 52.10 -25.95 -50.14
C ARG A 446 50.62 -26.33 -50.17
N ASP A 447 50.18 -27.18 -51.09
CA ASP A 447 48.83 -27.74 -51.14
C ASP A 447 48.53 -28.55 -49.88
N LYS A 448 49.50 -29.36 -49.41
CA LYS A 448 49.40 -30.02 -48.09
C LYS A 448 49.25 -29.01 -46.95
N LYS A 449 49.96 -27.88 -47.01
CA LYS A 449 49.88 -26.83 -45.99
C LYS A 449 48.54 -26.08 -46.03
N ILE A 450 48.01 -25.77 -47.22
CA ILE A 450 46.67 -25.20 -47.40
C ILE A 450 45.59 -26.18 -46.96
N ALA A 451 45.70 -27.45 -47.32
CA ALA A 451 44.75 -28.48 -46.88
C ALA A 451 44.76 -28.63 -45.35
N ALA A 452 45.93 -28.65 -44.73
CA ALA A 452 46.06 -28.67 -43.26
C ALA A 452 45.48 -27.39 -42.62
N MET A 453 45.74 -26.22 -43.21
CA MET A 453 45.22 -24.95 -42.71
C MET A 453 43.71 -24.80 -42.92
N THR A 454 43.16 -25.36 -44.01
CA THR A 454 41.72 -25.39 -44.31
C THR A 454 41.00 -26.34 -43.35
N LEU A 455 41.58 -27.52 -43.07
CA LEU A 455 41.08 -28.42 -42.02
C LEU A 455 41.12 -27.77 -40.63
N SER A 456 42.17 -26.99 -40.32
CA SER A 456 42.25 -26.22 -39.09
C SER A 456 41.19 -25.12 -39.03
N LEU A 457 40.96 -24.40 -40.13
CA LEU A 457 39.92 -23.36 -40.25
C LEU A 457 38.53 -23.96 -40.07
N GLU A 458 38.24 -25.09 -40.70
CA GLU A 458 36.96 -25.80 -40.52
C GLU A 458 36.77 -26.30 -39.09
N ALA A 459 37.83 -26.81 -38.45
CA ALA A 459 37.80 -27.22 -37.05
C ALA A 459 37.57 -26.03 -36.09
N GLU A 460 38.22 -24.89 -36.35
CA GLU A 460 38.01 -23.64 -35.61
C GLU A 460 36.62 -23.06 -35.87
N GLN A 461 36.10 -23.12 -37.11
CA GLN A 461 34.74 -22.68 -37.44
C GLN A 461 33.69 -23.51 -36.70
N ARG A 462 33.89 -24.84 -36.61
CA ARG A 462 33.07 -25.73 -35.79
C ARG A 462 33.16 -25.41 -34.30
N GLN A 463 34.35 -25.07 -33.81
CA GLN A 463 34.50 -24.60 -32.44
C GLN A 463 33.79 -23.26 -32.21
N ILE A 464 33.82 -22.34 -33.17
CA ILE A 464 33.09 -21.07 -33.10
C ILE A 464 31.58 -21.32 -33.08
N SER A 465 31.03 -22.20 -33.94
CA SER A 465 29.60 -22.52 -33.92
C SER A 465 29.19 -23.22 -32.62
N ALA A 466 30.01 -24.13 -32.10
CA ALA A 466 29.81 -24.76 -30.80
C ALA A 466 29.84 -23.75 -29.64
N LEU A 467 30.81 -22.81 -29.64
CA LEU A 467 30.92 -21.74 -28.65
C LEU A 467 29.76 -20.75 -28.76
N GLN A 468 29.30 -20.42 -29.97
CA GLN A 468 28.11 -19.59 -30.18
C GLN A 468 26.85 -20.27 -29.64
N SER A 469 26.68 -21.57 -29.89
CA SER A 469 25.61 -22.36 -29.29
C SER A 469 25.70 -22.36 -27.75
N GLN A 470 26.90 -22.52 -27.18
CA GLN A 470 27.11 -22.43 -25.73
C GLN A 470 26.80 -21.03 -25.19
N ILE A 471 27.21 -19.96 -25.87
CA ILE A 471 26.88 -18.57 -25.48
C ILE A 471 25.37 -18.36 -25.47
N THR A 472 24.67 -18.88 -26.47
CA THR A 472 23.21 -18.77 -26.58
C THR A 472 22.53 -19.55 -25.46
N GLY A 473 23.00 -20.77 -25.17
CA GLY A 473 22.55 -21.59 -24.03
C GLY A 473 22.81 -20.90 -22.69
N LEU A 474 24.02 -20.40 -22.45
CA LEU A 474 24.39 -19.67 -21.23
C LEU A 474 23.60 -18.38 -21.06
N LYS A 475 23.30 -17.63 -22.14
CA LYS A 475 22.40 -16.47 -22.09
C LYS A 475 20.98 -16.84 -21.71
N SER A 476 20.45 -17.93 -22.28
CA SER A 476 19.11 -18.41 -21.94
C SER A 476 19.03 -18.89 -20.49
N ALA A 477 20.07 -19.58 -20.01
CA ALA A 477 20.19 -20.02 -18.62
C ALA A 477 20.31 -18.82 -17.67
N LEU A 478 21.09 -17.80 -18.03
CA LEU A 478 21.21 -16.55 -17.28
C LEU A 478 19.86 -15.86 -17.16
N HIS A 479 19.12 -15.74 -18.27
CA HIS A 479 17.79 -15.11 -18.27
C HIS A 479 16.79 -15.89 -17.41
N LYS A 480 16.77 -17.22 -17.53
CA LYS A 480 15.92 -18.09 -16.70
C LYS A 480 16.25 -17.97 -15.22
N LYS A 481 17.53 -17.95 -14.86
CA LYS A 481 17.99 -17.81 -13.47
C LYS A 481 17.69 -16.42 -12.92
N GLN A 482 17.76 -15.39 -13.76
CA GLN A 482 17.39 -14.04 -13.37
C GLN A 482 15.88 -13.91 -13.10
N GLN A 483 15.05 -14.55 -13.92
CA GLN A 483 13.60 -14.64 -13.67
C GLN A 483 13.27 -15.46 -12.42
N GLU A 484 14.00 -16.55 -12.16
CA GLU A 484 13.86 -17.35 -10.93
C GLU A 484 14.20 -16.53 -9.68
N ASN A 485 15.21 -15.65 -9.77
CA ASN A 485 15.59 -14.73 -8.71
C ASN A 485 14.52 -13.67 -8.45
N GLU A 486 13.98 -13.05 -9.50
CA GLU A 486 12.86 -12.09 -9.39
C GLU A 486 11.61 -12.72 -8.76
N LEU A 487 11.33 -13.99 -9.05
CA LEU A 487 10.22 -14.72 -8.43
C LEU A 487 10.47 -15.01 -6.94
N LEU A 488 11.71 -15.37 -6.57
CA LEU A 488 12.10 -15.59 -5.18
C LEU A 488 12.04 -14.29 -4.38
N ASP A 489 12.45 -13.15 -4.95
CA ASP A 489 12.30 -11.83 -4.34
C ASP A 489 10.83 -11.50 -4.09
N TYR A 490 9.95 -11.73 -5.07
CA TYR A 490 8.51 -11.54 -4.89
C TYR A 490 7.92 -12.43 -3.78
N GLN A 491 8.35 -13.69 -3.69
CA GLN A 491 7.90 -14.61 -2.64
C GLN A 491 8.38 -14.16 -1.25
N LEU A 492 9.60 -13.64 -1.14
CA LEU A 492 10.13 -13.07 0.09
C LEU A 492 9.36 -11.81 0.52
N ASP A 493 9.11 -10.88 -0.40
CA ASP A 493 8.34 -9.66 -0.14
C ASP A 493 6.91 -9.98 0.33
N ARG A 494 6.25 -10.96 -0.30
CA ARG A 494 4.91 -11.41 0.11
C ARG A 494 4.92 -12.00 1.51
N LEU A 495 5.88 -12.89 1.82
CA LEU A 495 6.01 -13.50 3.15
C LEU A 495 6.33 -12.46 4.22
N GLU A 496 7.15 -11.45 3.92
CA GLU A 496 7.43 -10.34 4.84
C GLU A 496 6.19 -9.51 5.13
N ALA A 497 5.41 -9.17 4.10
CA ALA A 497 4.13 -8.46 4.27
C ALA A 497 3.10 -9.29 5.06
N GLU A 498 3.01 -10.59 4.81
CA GLU A 498 2.15 -11.51 5.58
C GLU A 498 2.59 -11.58 7.06
N GLN A 499 3.90 -11.63 7.32
CA GLN A 499 4.46 -11.65 8.67
C GLN A 499 4.21 -10.33 9.43
N GLU A 500 4.35 -9.19 8.75
CA GLU A 500 4.04 -7.88 9.32
C GLU A 500 2.55 -7.78 9.66
N ASN A 501 1.67 -8.16 8.73
CA ASN A 501 0.22 -8.16 8.94
C ASN A 501 -0.22 -9.08 10.08
N ALA A 502 0.35 -10.28 10.18
CA ALA A 502 0.07 -11.22 11.27
C ALA A 502 0.52 -10.66 12.64
N THR A 503 1.73 -10.09 12.69
CA THR A 503 2.26 -9.44 13.90
C THR A 503 1.36 -8.28 14.35
N ASP A 504 0.91 -7.48 13.39
CA ASP A 504 0.08 -6.31 13.64
C ASP A 504 -1.34 -6.68 14.09
N PHE A 505 -1.88 -7.79 13.57
CA PHE A 505 -3.14 -8.39 14.03
C PHE A 505 -3.06 -8.87 15.48
N ILE A 506 -1.97 -9.56 15.88
CA ILE A 506 -1.74 -9.97 17.29
C ILE A 506 -1.65 -8.77 18.21
N ARG A 507 -0.91 -7.75 17.80
CA ARG A 507 -0.73 -6.54 18.59
C ARG A 507 -2.10 -5.94 18.92
N ARG A 508 -3.00 -5.88 17.93
CA ARG A 508 -4.38 -5.40 18.11
C ARG A 508 -5.20 -6.31 19.02
N LEU A 509 -5.16 -7.63 18.83
CA LEU A 509 -5.87 -8.58 19.70
C LEU A 509 -5.38 -8.52 21.15
N THR A 510 -4.06 -8.46 21.36
CA THR A 510 -3.44 -8.35 22.69
C THR A 510 -3.87 -7.05 23.37
N GLN A 511 -3.96 -5.96 22.61
CA GLN A 511 -4.38 -4.67 23.11
C GLN A 511 -5.87 -4.66 23.47
N GLN A 512 -6.74 -5.21 22.62
CA GLN A 512 -8.17 -5.39 22.90
C GLN A 512 -8.40 -6.24 24.15
N LEU A 513 -7.62 -7.30 24.33
CA LEU A 513 -7.78 -8.16 25.48
C LEU A 513 -7.27 -7.54 26.78
N ASN A 514 -6.18 -6.78 26.74
CA ASN A 514 -5.71 -6.06 27.92
C ASN A 514 -6.76 -5.03 28.39
N VAL A 515 -7.53 -4.45 27.45
CA VAL A 515 -8.70 -3.62 27.75
C VAL A 515 -9.82 -4.45 28.39
N GLN A 516 -10.18 -5.60 27.80
CA GLN A 516 -11.21 -6.48 28.36
C GLN A 516 -10.83 -7.04 29.76
N ARG A 517 -9.57 -7.44 29.98
CA ARG A 517 -9.09 -7.90 31.30
C ARG A 517 -9.18 -6.83 32.36
N LYS A 518 -8.85 -5.58 32.02
CA LYS A 518 -9.00 -4.43 32.94
C LYS A 518 -10.46 -4.21 33.30
N SER A 519 -11.37 -4.32 32.32
CA SER A 519 -12.81 -4.23 32.59
C SER A 519 -13.36 -5.41 33.39
N ALA A 520 -12.90 -6.64 33.16
CA ALA A 520 -13.32 -7.83 33.90
C ALA A 520 -12.73 -7.90 35.32
N GLN A 521 -11.56 -7.30 35.57
CA GLN A 521 -11.03 -7.10 36.91
C GLN A 521 -11.89 -6.17 37.77
N GLN A 522 -12.64 -5.27 37.15
CA GLN A 522 -13.58 -4.38 37.85
C GLN A 522 -14.92 -5.07 38.19
N LEU A 523 -15.23 -6.23 37.58
CA LEU A 523 -16.55 -6.89 37.65
C LEU A 523 -16.59 -8.25 38.38
N ASN A 524 -15.47 -8.74 38.95
CA ASN A 524 -15.43 -9.94 39.80
C ASN A 524 -16.06 -11.25 39.24
N THR A 525 -16.16 -11.40 37.91
CA THR A 525 -16.64 -12.65 37.29
C THR A 525 -15.49 -13.58 36.91
N ALA A 526 -15.29 -14.67 37.65
CA ALA A 526 -14.19 -15.62 37.43
C ALA A 526 -14.36 -16.51 36.18
N GLN A 527 -15.60 -16.83 35.78
CA GLN A 527 -15.88 -17.75 34.67
C GLN A 527 -15.53 -17.20 33.27
N THR A 528 -15.56 -15.87 33.06
CA THR A 528 -15.17 -15.24 31.78
C THR A 528 -13.66 -15.09 31.62
N LYS A 529 -12.90 -15.08 32.73
CA LYS A 529 -11.43 -15.00 32.71
C LYS A 529 -10.79 -16.28 32.19
N ASP A 530 -11.25 -17.45 32.62
CA ASP A 530 -10.60 -18.71 32.28
C ASP A 530 -10.86 -19.11 30.82
N SER A 531 -12.10 -18.98 30.34
CA SER A 531 -12.45 -19.28 28.94
C SER A 531 -11.74 -18.35 27.95
N ALA A 532 -11.70 -17.03 28.21
CA ALA A 532 -10.97 -16.10 27.35
C ALA A 532 -9.45 -16.33 27.38
N THR A 533 -8.90 -16.70 28.53
CA THR A 533 -7.45 -16.97 28.66
C THR A 533 -7.06 -18.25 27.94
N THR A 534 -7.90 -19.30 27.98
CA THR A 534 -7.65 -20.54 27.21
C THR A 534 -7.74 -20.29 25.71
N THR A 535 -8.78 -19.60 25.22
CA THR A 535 -8.90 -19.31 23.78
C THR A 535 -7.70 -18.53 23.25
N ILE A 536 -7.12 -17.62 24.04
CA ILE A 536 -5.92 -16.87 23.67
C ILE A 536 -4.67 -17.72 23.72
N GLN A 537 -4.52 -18.59 24.72
CA GLN A 537 -3.39 -19.52 24.72
C GLN A 537 -3.44 -20.45 23.51
N THR A 538 -4.64 -20.88 23.11
CA THR A 538 -4.84 -21.68 21.90
C THR A 538 -4.51 -20.87 20.64
N LEU A 539 -5.03 -19.64 20.51
CA LEU A 539 -4.75 -18.77 19.35
C LEU A 539 -3.28 -18.35 19.28
N ARG A 540 -2.65 -18.07 20.42
CA ARG A 540 -1.23 -17.73 20.51
C ARG A 540 -0.36 -18.92 20.16
N GLY A 541 -0.71 -20.12 20.62
CA GLY A 541 -0.02 -21.35 20.22
C GLY A 541 -0.19 -21.70 18.73
N GLN A 542 -1.38 -21.52 18.17
CA GLN A 542 -1.61 -21.69 16.72
C GLN A 542 -0.80 -20.69 15.90
N LEU A 543 -0.58 -19.50 16.43
CA LEU A 543 0.11 -18.43 15.74
C LEU A 543 1.63 -18.49 15.90
N ASP A 544 2.13 -18.92 17.05
CA ASP A 544 3.55 -19.26 17.24
C ASP A 544 3.93 -20.42 16.29
N ALA A 545 3.01 -21.37 16.05
CA ALA A 545 3.18 -22.42 15.05
C ALA A 545 3.20 -21.86 13.62
N VAL A 546 2.24 -21.02 13.23
CA VAL A 546 2.19 -20.40 11.89
C VAL A 546 3.39 -19.47 11.65
N MET A 547 3.85 -18.73 12.67
CA MET A 547 5.03 -17.87 12.59
C MET A 547 6.32 -18.69 12.47
N ALA A 548 6.43 -19.81 13.19
CA ALA A 548 7.56 -20.72 13.07
C ALA A 548 7.63 -21.39 11.69
N ASP A 549 6.48 -21.80 11.15
CA ASP A 549 6.37 -22.35 9.80
C ASP A 549 6.72 -21.31 8.73
N SER A 550 6.23 -20.08 8.87
CA SER A 550 6.56 -18.95 7.98
C SER A 550 8.05 -18.55 8.05
N LEU A 551 8.66 -18.55 9.24
CA LEU A 551 10.10 -18.31 9.41
C LEU A 551 10.93 -19.40 8.74
N LYS A 552 10.49 -20.65 8.84
CA LYS A 552 11.13 -21.79 8.19
C LYS A 552 11.03 -21.70 6.67
N GLU A 553 9.86 -21.31 6.15
CA GLU A 553 9.64 -21.08 4.71
C GLU A 553 10.49 -19.91 4.20
N LYS A 554 10.55 -18.79 4.93
CA LYS A 554 11.43 -17.65 4.63
C LYS A 554 12.90 -18.06 4.58
N GLN A 555 13.35 -18.88 5.53
CA GLN A 555 14.74 -19.34 5.56
C GLN A 555 15.06 -20.28 4.40
N GLN A 556 14.14 -21.16 4.01
CA GLN A 556 14.27 -22.00 2.82
C GLN A 556 14.33 -21.18 1.53
N LEU A 557 13.54 -20.12 1.42
CA LEU A 557 13.56 -19.20 0.27
C LEU A 557 14.86 -18.39 0.21
N LEU A 558 15.38 -17.92 1.35
CA LEU A 558 16.68 -17.23 1.41
C LEU A 558 17.84 -18.14 1.00
N GLU A 559 17.82 -19.42 1.42
CA GLU A 559 18.80 -20.41 0.98
C GLU A 559 18.69 -20.72 -0.52
N ALA A 560 17.46 -20.86 -1.03
CA ALA A 560 17.21 -21.03 -2.46
C ALA A 560 17.71 -19.83 -3.27
N LYS A 561 17.47 -18.61 -2.77
CA LYS A 561 17.94 -17.37 -3.38
C LYS A 561 19.47 -17.28 -3.39
N ALA A 562 20.13 -17.54 -2.27
CA ALA A 562 21.59 -17.55 -2.20
C ALA A 562 22.21 -18.55 -3.19
N LYS A 563 21.57 -19.71 -3.39
CA LYS A 563 21.98 -20.70 -4.37
C LYS A 563 21.79 -20.20 -5.81
N VAL A 564 20.65 -19.59 -6.12
CA VAL A 564 20.38 -18.99 -7.45
C VAL A 564 21.34 -17.83 -7.73
N ASP A 565 21.66 -16.99 -6.75
CA ASP A 565 22.63 -15.89 -6.86
C ASP A 565 24.05 -16.41 -7.14
N ALA A 566 24.48 -17.47 -6.45
CA ALA A 566 25.76 -18.13 -6.70
C ALA A 566 25.82 -18.75 -8.11
N ASP A 567 24.75 -19.42 -8.55
CA ASP A 567 24.61 -19.98 -9.89
C ASP A 567 24.61 -18.87 -10.97
N LEU A 568 23.99 -17.72 -10.70
CA LEU A 568 23.95 -16.56 -11.58
C LEU A 568 25.35 -15.94 -11.75
N ALA A 569 26.09 -15.79 -10.65
CA ALA A 569 27.47 -15.32 -10.68
C ALA A 569 28.38 -16.28 -11.47
N SER A 570 28.23 -17.58 -11.23
CA SER A 570 28.97 -18.65 -11.93
C SER A 570 28.66 -18.68 -13.43
N THR A 571 27.38 -18.65 -13.81
CA THR A 571 26.96 -18.62 -15.23
C THR A 571 27.38 -17.34 -15.94
N LYS A 572 27.37 -16.18 -15.27
CA LYS A 572 27.89 -14.91 -15.80
C LYS A 572 29.41 -14.95 -16.02
N ALA A 573 30.16 -15.54 -15.10
CA ALA A 573 31.60 -15.75 -15.25
C ALA A 573 31.92 -16.71 -16.41
N ALA A 574 31.18 -17.82 -16.51
CA ALA A 574 31.28 -18.77 -17.62
C ALA A 574 30.96 -18.09 -18.96
N LEU A 575 29.87 -17.32 -19.04
CA LEU A 575 29.49 -16.57 -20.24
C LEU A 575 30.59 -15.61 -20.69
N ASN A 576 31.16 -14.82 -19.77
CA ASN A 576 32.25 -13.89 -20.08
C ASN A 576 33.51 -14.63 -20.57
N LYS A 577 33.85 -15.75 -19.93
CA LYS A 577 35.01 -16.58 -20.34
C LYS A 577 34.81 -17.17 -21.73
N THR A 578 33.65 -17.76 -22.01
CA THR A 578 33.29 -18.33 -23.32
C THR A 578 33.22 -17.25 -24.40
N GLN A 579 32.69 -16.07 -24.08
CA GLN A 579 32.61 -14.94 -25.01
C GLN A 579 33.99 -14.34 -25.32
N LYS A 580 34.91 -14.31 -24.36
CA LYS A 580 36.31 -13.94 -24.58
C LYS A 580 37.01 -14.96 -25.48
N HIS A 581 36.85 -16.26 -25.18
CA HIS A 581 37.44 -17.33 -25.99
C HIS A 581 36.93 -17.32 -27.43
N ALA A 582 35.63 -17.11 -27.64
CA ALA A 582 35.06 -16.99 -28.98
C ALA A 582 35.63 -15.78 -29.76
N ARG A 583 35.92 -14.65 -29.10
CA ARG A 583 36.56 -13.49 -29.74
C ARG A 583 38.00 -13.76 -30.14
N GLU A 584 38.78 -14.40 -29.26
CA GLU A 584 40.16 -14.78 -29.54
C GLU A 584 40.22 -15.77 -30.71
N LEU A 585 39.31 -16.74 -30.75
CA LEU A 585 39.21 -17.72 -31.83
C LEU A 585 38.75 -17.10 -33.16
N MET A 586 37.81 -16.14 -33.13
CA MET A 586 37.40 -15.39 -34.34
C MET A 586 38.57 -14.57 -34.91
N ALA A 587 39.38 -13.93 -34.06
CA ALA A 587 40.58 -13.21 -34.51
C ALA A 587 41.64 -14.15 -35.12
N SER A 588 41.82 -15.34 -34.54
CA SER A 588 42.68 -16.39 -35.11
C SER A 588 42.19 -16.85 -36.47
N CYS A 589 40.88 -17.06 -36.62
CA CYS A 589 40.25 -17.44 -37.89
C CYS A 589 40.45 -16.35 -38.96
N GLU A 590 40.26 -15.07 -38.62
CA GLU A 590 40.51 -13.95 -39.55
C GLU A 590 41.97 -13.90 -40.02
N GLN A 591 42.92 -14.14 -39.12
CA GLN A 591 44.35 -14.24 -39.43
C GLN A 591 44.63 -15.42 -40.38
N HIS A 592 44.15 -16.62 -40.06
CA HIS A 592 44.32 -17.80 -40.89
C HIS A 592 43.65 -17.66 -42.26
N GLN A 593 42.54 -16.93 -42.34
CA GLN A 593 41.83 -16.68 -43.60
C GLN A 593 42.59 -15.69 -44.49
N ALA A 594 43.24 -14.68 -43.90
CA ALA A 594 44.14 -13.77 -44.62
C ALA A 594 45.38 -14.50 -45.16
N ASP A 595 46.01 -15.35 -44.36
CA ASP A 595 47.17 -16.15 -44.76
C ASP A 595 46.80 -17.20 -45.84
N ASN A 596 45.62 -17.82 -45.74
CA ASN A 596 45.13 -18.77 -46.74
C ASN A 596 44.88 -18.07 -48.09
N LYS A 597 44.36 -16.84 -48.06
CA LYS A 597 44.21 -16.01 -49.27
C LYS A 597 45.55 -15.69 -49.90
N GLN A 598 46.56 -15.30 -49.12
CA GLN A 598 47.92 -15.08 -49.62
C GLN A 598 48.54 -16.33 -50.24
N HIS A 599 48.33 -17.50 -49.64
CA HIS A 599 48.81 -18.76 -50.18
C HIS A 599 48.07 -19.17 -51.47
N THR A 600 46.76 -18.90 -51.55
CA THR A 600 45.95 -19.18 -52.74
C THR A 600 46.35 -18.30 -53.92
N ASP A 601 46.50 -16.98 -53.71
CA ASP A 601 46.92 -16.02 -54.75
C ASP A 601 48.33 -16.37 -55.30
N LEU A 602 49.23 -16.84 -54.43
CA LEU A 602 50.57 -17.27 -54.82
C LEU A 602 50.56 -18.61 -55.57
N ILE A 603 49.67 -19.54 -55.20
CA ILE A 603 49.47 -20.78 -55.96
C ILE A 603 48.88 -20.48 -57.33
N ASP A 604 47.92 -19.58 -57.46
CA ASP A 604 47.39 -19.17 -58.78
C ASP A 604 48.50 -18.58 -59.66
N THR A 605 49.40 -17.80 -59.07
CA THR A 605 50.58 -17.25 -59.75
C THR A 605 51.55 -18.36 -60.20
N LEU A 606 51.85 -19.32 -59.33
CA LEU A 606 52.76 -20.45 -59.64
C LEU A 606 52.12 -21.47 -60.58
N MET A 607 50.81 -21.73 -60.46
CA MET A 607 50.05 -22.57 -61.39
C MET A 607 50.02 -21.93 -62.76
N SER A 608 49.80 -20.61 -62.86
CA SER A 608 49.89 -19.88 -64.13
C SER A 608 51.27 -20.02 -64.77
N GLN A 609 52.34 -19.97 -63.96
CA GLN A 609 53.72 -20.16 -64.43
C GLN A 609 53.97 -21.62 -64.86
N LEU A 610 53.43 -22.59 -64.14
CA LEU A 610 53.54 -24.02 -64.47
C LEU A 610 52.69 -24.42 -65.66
N THR A 611 51.50 -23.84 -65.85
CA THR A 611 50.71 -24.06 -67.08
C THR A 611 51.40 -23.45 -68.28
N ALA A 612 52.01 -22.26 -68.15
CA ALA A 612 52.82 -21.68 -69.22
C ALA A 612 54.05 -22.56 -69.55
N LEU A 613 54.77 -23.04 -68.53
CA LEU A 613 55.93 -23.92 -68.73
C LEU A 613 55.52 -25.30 -69.29
N LYS A 614 54.37 -25.81 -68.87
CA LYS A 614 53.83 -27.10 -69.32
C LYS A 614 53.26 -27.01 -70.73
N ASP A 615 52.64 -25.88 -71.10
CA ASP A 615 52.20 -25.63 -72.47
C ASP A 615 53.40 -25.49 -73.41
N ASP A 616 54.49 -24.85 -72.98
CA ASP A 616 55.78 -24.81 -73.72
C ASP A 616 56.38 -26.22 -73.92
N VAL A 617 56.36 -27.07 -72.88
CA VAL A 617 56.81 -28.47 -72.96
C VAL A 617 55.87 -29.33 -73.80
N ARG A 618 54.55 -29.08 -73.74
CA ARG A 618 53.54 -29.80 -74.51
C ARG A 618 53.57 -29.43 -76.00
N GLN A 619 53.92 -28.19 -76.33
CA GLN A 619 54.17 -27.73 -77.70
C GLN A 619 55.44 -28.39 -78.28
N GLN A 620 56.41 -28.76 -77.43
CA GLN A 620 57.58 -29.56 -77.83
C GLN A 620 57.30 -31.09 -77.87
N ALA A 621 56.42 -31.61 -77.01
CA ALA A 621 56.08 -33.04 -76.93
C ALA A 621 55.08 -33.52 -78.01
N GLN A 622 54.39 -32.61 -78.70
CA GLN A 622 53.49 -32.93 -79.82
C GLN A 622 54.19 -33.43 -81.09
N THR A 623 55.52 -33.55 -81.10
CA THR A 623 56.27 -34.19 -82.20
C THR A 623 56.56 -35.68 -81.98
N ALA A 624 56.11 -36.28 -80.87
CA ALA A 624 56.38 -37.69 -80.57
C ALA A 624 55.14 -38.43 -80.03
N SER A 625 54.25 -38.87 -80.93
CA SER A 625 53.33 -39.96 -80.59
C SER A 625 52.84 -40.70 -81.82
N GLU A 626 53.50 -41.82 -82.14
CA GLU A 626 52.87 -42.96 -82.80
C GLU A 626 53.50 -44.26 -82.29
N HIS A 627 52.77 -45.03 -81.47
CA HIS A 627 52.52 -46.47 -81.67
C HIS A 627 51.73 -47.05 -80.48
N GLY A 628 50.78 -47.92 -80.81
CA GLY A 628 49.71 -48.34 -79.91
C GLY A 628 50.00 -49.59 -79.08
N GLN A 629 49.36 -49.62 -77.90
CA GLN A 629 48.66 -50.74 -77.27
C GLN A 629 48.19 -50.25 -75.88
N ASN A 630 46.90 -49.91 -75.70
CA ASN A 630 46.45 -49.24 -74.47
C ASN A 630 44.96 -49.42 -74.12
N ALA A 631 44.48 -50.66 -73.96
CA ALA A 631 43.12 -50.92 -73.48
C ALA A 631 42.96 -50.62 -71.97
N GLU A 632 43.93 -51.00 -71.14
CA GLU A 632 43.90 -50.78 -69.69
C GLU A 632 44.11 -49.30 -69.33
N LEU A 633 45.00 -48.61 -70.05
CA LEU A 633 45.20 -47.18 -69.88
C LEU A 633 43.99 -46.37 -70.33
N GLN A 634 43.32 -46.74 -71.44
CA GLN A 634 42.08 -46.08 -71.87
C GLN A 634 40.93 -46.31 -70.88
N ALA A 635 40.81 -47.50 -70.29
CA ALA A 635 39.79 -47.78 -69.27
C ALA A 635 40.05 -46.97 -67.99
N LEU A 636 41.30 -46.89 -67.52
CA LEU A 636 41.67 -46.08 -66.37
C LEU A 636 41.50 -44.57 -66.65
N GLN A 637 41.77 -44.12 -67.88
CA GLN A 637 41.54 -42.75 -68.32
C GLN A 637 40.05 -42.39 -68.31
N ARG A 638 39.18 -43.29 -68.78
CA ARG A 638 37.71 -43.09 -68.71
C ARG A 638 37.23 -43.05 -67.26
N ALA A 639 37.69 -43.96 -66.42
CA ALA A 639 37.36 -43.97 -64.99
C ALA A 639 37.84 -42.68 -64.29
N LEU A 640 39.00 -42.13 -64.68
CA LEU A 640 39.51 -40.87 -64.14
C LEU A 640 38.67 -39.67 -64.61
N ASN A 641 38.23 -39.66 -65.86
CA ASN A 641 37.32 -38.65 -66.40
C ASN A 641 35.93 -38.70 -65.73
N GLU A 642 35.40 -39.89 -65.46
CA GLU A 642 34.14 -40.07 -64.73
C GLU A 642 34.28 -39.60 -63.28
N ARG A 643 35.37 -39.96 -62.59
CA ARG A 643 35.67 -39.48 -61.23
C ARG A 643 35.84 -37.96 -61.19
N GLN A 644 36.45 -37.38 -62.22
CA GLN A 644 36.60 -35.93 -62.36
C GLN A 644 35.23 -35.24 -62.53
N ALA A 645 34.35 -35.79 -63.36
CA ALA A 645 32.99 -35.29 -63.53
C ALA A 645 32.16 -35.38 -62.23
N GLU A 646 32.35 -36.42 -61.43
CA GLU A 646 31.71 -36.60 -60.12
C GLU A 646 32.25 -35.62 -59.07
N LEU A 647 33.55 -35.31 -59.13
CA LEU A 647 34.21 -34.31 -58.29
C LEU A 647 33.78 -32.88 -58.65
N ASP A 648 33.56 -32.59 -59.94
CA ASP A 648 33.05 -31.30 -60.40
C ASP A 648 31.56 -31.12 -60.04
N ARG A 649 30.75 -32.18 -60.10
CA ARG A 649 29.36 -32.17 -59.61
C ARG A 649 29.27 -31.89 -58.11
N THR A 650 30.03 -32.62 -57.29
CA THR A 650 30.04 -32.43 -55.83
C THR A 650 30.60 -31.07 -55.42
N LYS A 651 31.59 -30.51 -56.13
CA LYS A 651 32.01 -29.11 -55.97
C LYS A 651 30.88 -28.12 -56.27
N THR A 652 30.09 -28.38 -57.31
CA THR A 652 28.97 -27.52 -57.69
C THR A 652 27.87 -27.56 -56.63
N GLU A 653 27.53 -28.76 -56.12
CA GLU A 653 26.60 -28.96 -55.01
C GLU A 653 27.06 -28.26 -53.73
N LEU A 654 28.35 -28.36 -53.37
CA LEU A 654 28.94 -27.66 -52.23
C LEU A 654 28.80 -26.13 -52.38
N THR A 655 29.02 -25.62 -53.60
CA THR A 655 28.92 -24.18 -53.90
C THR A 655 27.47 -23.72 -53.77
N GLN A 656 26.50 -24.50 -54.24
CA GLN A 656 25.07 -24.25 -54.05
C GLN A 656 24.66 -24.33 -52.58
N LEU A 657 25.17 -25.29 -51.81
CA LEU A 657 24.90 -25.40 -50.38
C LEU A 657 25.46 -24.19 -49.61
N LYS A 658 26.68 -23.74 -49.93
CA LYS A 658 27.28 -22.53 -49.35
C LYS A 658 26.48 -21.27 -49.68
N GLN A 659 25.98 -21.13 -50.92
CA GLN A 659 25.08 -20.04 -51.29
C GLN A 659 23.76 -20.10 -50.51
N THR A 660 23.18 -21.29 -50.37
CA THR A 660 21.95 -21.52 -49.59
C THR A 660 22.14 -21.18 -48.11
N LEU A 661 23.29 -21.55 -47.53
CA LEU A 661 23.64 -21.23 -46.15
C LEU A 661 23.81 -19.71 -45.96
N THR A 662 24.43 -19.02 -46.92
CA THR A 662 24.56 -17.56 -46.93
C THR A 662 23.19 -16.87 -46.99
N LEU A 663 22.28 -17.42 -47.78
CA LEU A 663 20.90 -16.95 -47.89
C LEU A 663 20.12 -17.16 -46.59
N LYS A 664 20.26 -18.33 -45.96
CA LYS A 664 19.68 -18.63 -44.64
C LYS A 664 20.27 -17.75 -43.53
N LEU A 665 21.57 -17.43 -43.57
CA LEU A 665 22.21 -16.46 -42.65
C LEU A 665 21.64 -15.05 -42.83
N LYS A 666 21.32 -14.64 -44.06
CA LYS A 666 20.59 -13.38 -44.30
C LYS A 666 19.17 -13.42 -43.77
N GLN A 667 18.44 -14.53 -43.95
CA GLN A 667 17.12 -14.73 -43.34
C GLN A 667 17.19 -14.72 -41.81
N GLN A 668 18.24 -15.29 -41.22
CA GLN A 668 18.46 -15.31 -39.78
C GLN A 668 18.56 -13.88 -39.21
N ARG A 669 19.27 -12.96 -39.89
CA ARG A 669 19.30 -11.55 -39.48
C ARG A 669 17.91 -10.91 -39.48
N HIS A 670 17.05 -11.32 -40.40
CA HIS A 670 15.68 -10.83 -40.45
C HIS A 670 14.83 -11.40 -39.30
N THR A 671 15.00 -12.67 -38.95
CA THR A 671 14.36 -13.26 -37.77
C THR A 671 14.91 -12.69 -36.46
N ASP A 672 16.20 -12.35 -36.40
CA ASP A 672 16.80 -11.68 -35.24
C ASP A 672 16.21 -10.27 -35.04
N ALA A 673 15.95 -9.54 -36.13
CA ALA A 673 15.24 -8.27 -36.08
C ALA A 673 13.78 -8.44 -35.61
N GLN A 674 13.08 -9.48 -36.06
CA GLN A 674 11.74 -9.82 -35.55
C GLN A 674 11.77 -10.19 -34.07
N LEU A 675 12.79 -10.94 -33.64
CA LEU A 675 12.98 -11.30 -32.24
C LEU A 675 13.24 -10.08 -31.36
N ALA A 676 14.03 -9.12 -31.86
CA ALA A 676 14.25 -7.84 -31.19
C ALA A 676 12.94 -7.03 -31.08
N ALA A 677 12.11 -7.03 -32.11
CA ALA A 677 10.79 -6.39 -32.07
C ALA A 677 9.83 -7.08 -31.08
N LEU A 678 9.81 -8.41 -31.03
CA LEU A 678 9.06 -9.17 -30.01
C LEU A 678 9.58 -8.88 -28.59
N GLN A 679 10.89 -8.69 -28.45
CA GLN A 679 11.52 -8.36 -27.17
C GLN A 679 11.19 -6.94 -26.72
N GLN A 680 11.07 -5.99 -27.64
CA GLN A 680 10.55 -4.65 -27.36
C GLN A 680 9.09 -4.71 -26.90
N LYS A 681 8.24 -5.47 -27.62
CA LYS A 681 6.84 -5.68 -27.21
C LYS A 681 6.74 -6.31 -25.81
N GLU A 682 7.63 -7.26 -25.48
CA GLU A 682 7.68 -7.88 -24.15
C GLU A 682 7.98 -6.84 -23.06
N GLN A 683 8.91 -5.93 -23.30
CA GLN A 683 9.22 -4.82 -22.37
C GLN A 683 8.03 -3.87 -22.21
N ASP A 684 7.36 -3.53 -23.31
CA ASP A 684 6.17 -2.66 -23.28
C ASP A 684 5.03 -3.30 -22.46
N TYR A 685 4.78 -4.61 -22.65
CA TYR A 685 3.80 -5.35 -21.84
C TYR A 685 4.19 -5.44 -20.37
N GLN A 686 5.48 -5.61 -20.06
CA GLN A 686 5.96 -5.59 -18.67
C GLN A 686 5.76 -4.23 -18.01
N ALA A 687 6.00 -3.14 -18.74
CA ALA A 687 5.73 -1.79 -18.23
C ALA A 687 4.23 -1.58 -17.94
N ARG A 688 3.36 -1.95 -18.88
CA ARG A 688 1.90 -1.90 -18.69
C ARG A 688 1.42 -2.75 -17.52
N LEU A 689 2.02 -3.93 -17.32
CA LEU A 689 1.68 -4.80 -16.20
C LEU A 689 2.05 -4.17 -14.85
N LYS A 690 3.19 -3.47 -14.77
CA LYS A 690 3.58 -2.71 -13.56
C LYS A 690 2.62 -1.55 -13.28
N GLU A 691 2.24 -0.80 -14.31
CA GLU A 691 1.27 0.31 -14.18
C GLU A 691 -0.10 -0.19 -13.72
N ALA A 692 -0.60 -1.26 -14.32
CA ALA A 692 -1.86 -1.87 -13.94
C ALA A 692 -1.84 -2.43 -12.51
N HIS A 693 -0.71 -3.00 -12.08
CA HIS A 693 -0.53 -3.45 -10.69
C HIS A 693 -0.57 -2.27 -9.72
N HIS A 694 0.14 -1.20 -10.03
CA HIS A 694 0.16 -0.01 -9.18
C HIS A 694 -1.24 0.60 -9.02
N ALA A 695 -1.98 0.73 -10.12
CA ALA A 695 -3.37 1.20 -10.09
C ALA A 695 -4.27 0.29 -9.24
N HIS A 696 -4.14 -1.03 -9.38
CA HIS A 696 -4.91 -1.99 -8.60
C HIS A 696 -4.61 -1.89 -7.09
N THR A 697 -3.33 -1.76 -6.70
CA THR A 697 -2.92 -1.59 -5.30
C THR A 697 -3.47 -0.29 -4.73
N GLN A 698 -3.34 0.84 -5.44
CA GLN A 698 -3.88 2.13 -4.99
C GLN A 698 -5.40 2.08 -4.74
N LEU A 699 -6.14 1.44 -5.65
CA LEU A 699 -7.59 1.27 -5.49
C LEU A 699 -7.94 0.35 -4.31
N THR A 700 -7.15 -0.70 -4.08
CA THR A 700 -7.31 -1.62 -2.95
C THR A 700 -7.05 -0.92 -1.62
N ASP A 701 -5.99 -0.11 -1.53
CA ASP A 701 -5.66 0.68 -0.34
C ASP A 701 -6.75 1.71 -0.04
N LYS A 702 -7.27 2.37 -1.08
CA LYS A 702 -8.40 3.31 -0.95
C LYS A 702 -9.64 2.61 -0.41
N LEU A 703 -9.94 1.40 -0.90
CA LEU A 703 -11.05 0.58 -0.42
C LEU A 703 -10.85 0.19 1.06
N ALA A 704 -9.66 -0.28 1.44
CA ALA A 704 -9.33 -0.61 2.83
C ALA A 704 -9.46 0.60 3.77
N ALA A 705 -9.09 1.79 3.31
CA ALA A 705 -9.27 3.03 4.06
C ALA A 705 -10.76 3.37 4.26
N LEU A 706 -11.58 3.25 3.21
CA LEU A 706 -13.04 3.47 3.28
C LEU A 706 -13.74 2.45 4.19
N GLN A 707 -13.36 1.17 4.12
CA GLN A 707 -13.87 0.14 5.02
C GLN A 707 -13.50 0.42 6.49
N LYS A 708 -12.28 0.90 6.74
CA LYS A 708 -11.84 1.28 8.08
C LYS A 708 -12.65 2.45 8.63
N GLN A 709 -12.99 3.44 7.81
CA GLN A 709 -13.88 4.54 8.19
C GLN A 709 -15.29 4.05 8.51
N THR A 710 -15.85 3.15 7.69
CA THR A 710 -17.20 2.62 7.87
C THR A 710 -17.32 1.73 9.13
N ARG A 711 -16.30 0.91 9.41
CA ARG A 711 -16.25 0.12 10.66
C ARG A 711 -16.06 0.97 11.90
N ALA A 712 -15.30 2.07 11.81
CA ALA A 712 -15.16 3.01 12.92
C ALA A 712 -16.49 3.70 13.27
N ALA A 713 -17.33 4.00 12.28
CA ALA A 713 -18.67 4.55 12.49
C ALA A 713 -19.63 3.57 13.19
N GLY A 714 -19.54 2.26 12.90
CA GLY A 714 -20.40 1.24 13.53
C GLY A 714 -19.91 0.68 14.86
N SER A 715 -18.73 1.09 15.33
CA SER A 715 -18.14 0.63 16.60
C SER A 715 -18.43 1.55 17.80
N GLN A 716 -19.28 2.58 17.64
CA GLN A 716 -19.65 3.46 18.74
C GLN A 716 -20.80 2.87 19.58
N ALA A 717 -20.48 1.86 20.39
CA ALA A 717 -20.93 1.87 21.78
C ALA A 717 -19.87 2.65 22.58
N PRO A 718 -20.24 3.54 23.50
CA PRO A 718 -19.34 4.56 24.02
C PRO A 718 -18.22 3.93 24.86
N THR A 719 -17.05 3.76 24.26
CA THR A 719 -15.79 3.73 24.98
C THR A 719 -14.81 4.66 24.25
N PRO A 720 -14.28 5.68 24.94
CA PRO A 720 -13.61 6.81 24.30
C PRO A 720 -12.32 6.35 23.60
N PRO A 721 -12.10 6.71 22.32
CA PRO A 721 -10.83 6.47 21.65
C PRO A 721 -9.71 7.30 22.28
N GLN A 722 -8.68 6.59 22.76
CA GLN A 722 -7.41 7.15 23.20
C GLN A 722 -6.66 7.75 22.00
N SER A 723 -6.98 9.00 21.65
CA SER A 723 -6.09 9.95 20.95
C SER A 723 -6.64 11.38 20.86
N LEU A 724 -7.82 11.67 21.44
CA LEU A 724 -8.32 13.04 21.66
C LEU A 724 -8.15 13.57 23.09
N SER A 725 -7.75 12.71 24.04
CA SER A 725 -7.76 12.98 25.48
C SER A 725 -6.69 13.96 25.99
N ALA A 726 -5.80 14.45 25.13
CA ALA A 726 -4.84 15.50 25.51
C ALA A 726 -5.40 16.92 25.28
N ILE A 727 -6.39 17.08 24.40
CA ILE A 727 -6.97 18.38 24.02
C ILE A 727 -8.34 18.59 24.68
N LEU A 728 -9.08 17.51 24.95
CA LEU A 728 -10.29 17.49 25.76
C LEU A 728 -10.01 17.39 27.28
N GLN A 729 -8.86 17.86 27.77
CA GLN A 729 -8.72 18.10 29.20
C GLN A 729 -9.57 19.30 29.56
N ASN A 730 -10.41 19.19 30.60
CA ASN A 730 -11.19 20.30 31.16
C ASN A 730 -10.41 21.62 31.05
N ARG A 731 -10.90 22.54 30.22
CA ARG A 731 -10.38 23.91 30.04
C ARG A 731 -11.24 24.85 30.88
N PRO A 732 -11.06 24.93 32.21
CA PRO A 732 -11.87 25.81 33.07
C PRO A 732 -11.75 27.29 32.66
N ASP A 733 -10.65 27.65 32.00
CA ASP A 733 -10.42 28.97 31.42
C ASP A 733 -11.36 29.30 30.26
N ILE A 734 -11.78 28.31 29.48
CA ILE A 734 -12.77 28.48 28.41
C ILE A 734 -14.19 28.22 28.95
N GLU A 735 -14.38 27.21 29.80
CA GLU A 735 -15.70 26.82 30.36
C GLU A 735 -16.31 27.89 31.26
N SER A 736 -15.49 28.73 31.88
CA SER A 736 -15.94 29.91 32.64
C SER A 736 -16.55 31.02 31.77
N ILE A 737 -16.35 30.96 30.45
CA ILE A 737 -17.01 31.86 29.50
C ILE A 737 -18.43 31.36 29.26
N VAL A 738 -19.42 32.22 29.51
CA VAL A 738 -20.84 31.92 29.28
C VAL A 738 -21.06 31.62 27.79
N LEU A 739 -21.72 30.50 27.50
CA LEU A 739 -22.06 30.12 26.13
C LEU A 739 -23.02 31.17 25.54
N PRO A 740 -22.74 31.75 24.36
CA PRO A 740 -23.62 32.75 23.76
C PRO A 740 -25.00 32.16 23.41
N THR A 741 -26.07 32.96 23.51
CA THR A 741 -27.46 32.52 23.23
C THR A 741 -27.69 32.08 21.78
N LYS A 742 -26.88 32.59 20.83
CA LYS A 742 -26.86 32.17 19.42
C LYS A 742 -25.48 31.64 19.03
N PRO A 743 -25.14 30.37 19.31
CA PRO A 743 -23.81 29.85 19.02
C PRO A 743 -23.39 29.99 17.55
N VAL A 744 -24.33 29.79 16.62
CA VAL A 744 -24.10 29.88 15.16
C VAL A 744 -23.66 31.28 14.72
N SER A 745 -24.10 32.36 15.39
CA SER A 745 -23.64 33.72 15.05
C SER A 745 -22.22 34.02 15.52
N TRP A 746 -21.64 33.15 16.34
CA TRP A 746 -20.29 33.26 16.90
C TRP A 746 -19.32 32.22 16.33
N PHE A 747 -19.83 31.17 15.68
CA PHE A 747 -19.06 30.24 14.88
C PHE A 747 -19.99 29.41 13.97
N ASP A 748 -19.78 29.50 12.66
CA ASP A 748 -20.53 28.70 11.69
C ASP A 748 -19.76 27.42 11.34
N LEU A 749 -20.15 26.32 11.98
CA LEU A 749 -19.56 25.00 11.75
C LEU A 749 -19.76 24.51 10.32
N ASN A 750 -20.90 24.80 9.69
CA ASN A 750 -21.22 24.31 8.35
C ASN A 750 -20.36 25.03 7.31
N TYR A 751 -20.23 26.35 7.43
CA TYR A 751 -19.33 27.13 6.59
C TYR A 751 -17.87 26.72 6.80
N PHE A 752 -17.44 26.59 8.06
CA PHE A 752 -16.08 26.18 8.39
C PHE A 752 -15.76 24.82 7.80
N TRP A 753 -16.65 23.83 7.96
CA TRP A 753 -16.45 22.48 7.45
C TRP A 753 -16.45 22.41 5.93
N ALA A 754 -17.37 23.12 5.27
CA ALA A 754 -17.41 23.21 3.81
C ALA A 754 -16.15 23.86 3.21
N SER A 755 -15.46 24.71 3.99
CA SER A 755 -14.20 25.34 3.58
C SER A 755 -12.96 24.46 3.79
N GLN A 756 -13.08 23.30 4.46
CA GLN A 756 -11.96 22.37 4.68
C GLN A 756 -11.71 21.46 3.46
N PRO A 757 -10.45 21.06 3.19
CA PRO A 757 -10.16 20.03 2.19
C PRO A 757 -10.81 18.70 2.58
N SER A 758 -11.25 17.92 1.59
CA SER A 758 -11.99 16.65 1.72
C SER A 758 -11.30 15.56 2.57
N ASP A 759 -10.01 15.74 2.87
CA ASP A 759 -9.16 14.73 3.50
C ASP A 759 -8.96 14.97 5.01
N PHE A 760 -9.47 16.08 5.55
CA PHE A 760 -9.29 16.48 6.95
C PHE A 760 -10.38 15.90 7.87
N ARG A 761 -10.05 15.70 9.16
CA ARG A 761 -11.04 15.31 10.18
C ARG A 761 -11.51 16.53 10.94
N LEU A 762 -12.82 16.65 11.14
CA LEU A 762 -13.45 17.79 11.81
C LEU A 762 -12.84 18.08 13.20
N SER A 763 -12.60 17.05 14.02
CA SER A 763 -11.99 17.21 15.34
C SER A 763 -10.57 17.80 15.30
N LEU A 764 -9.76 17.39 14.32
CA LEU A 764 -8.41 17.92 14.15
C LEU A 764 -8.44 19.38 13.65
N SER A 765 -9.34 19.71 12.72
CA SER A 765 -9.52 21.07 12.21
C SER A 765 -10.06 22.03 13.27
N LEU A 766 -11.05 21.59 14.07
CA LEU A 766 -11.59 22.39 15.18
C LEU A 766 -10.55 22.59 16.29
N SER A 767 -9.77 21.55 16.60
CA SER A 767 -8.66 21.66 17.55
C SER A 767 -7.59 22.65 17.08
N ALA A 768 -7.20 22.60 15.80
CA ALA A 768 -6.22 23.51 15.24
C ALA A 768 -6.71 24.97 15.26
N LEU A 769 -7.99 25.18 14.95
CA LEU A 769 -8.62 26.50 15.04
C LEU A 769 -8.65 27.02 16.49
N LEU A 770 -8.94 26.14 17.46
CA LEU A 770 -8.95 26.49 18.87
C LEU A 770 -7.56 26.93 19.36
N ASP A 771 -6.50 26.20 18.97
CA ASP A 771 -5.11 26.55 19.27
C ASP A 771 -4.67 27.86 18.59
N GLU A 772 -5.14 28.12 17.37
CA GLU A 772 -4.88 29.36 16.65
C GLU A 772 -5.50 30.56 17.36
N ILE A 773 -6.75 30.43 17.85
CA ILE A 773 -7.42 31.47 18.64
C ILE A 773 -6.72 31.69 19.99
N ASP A 774 -6.32 30.62 20.69
CA ASP A 774 -5.58 30.72 21.95
C ASP A 774 -4.25 31.47 21.78
N THR A 775 -3.52 31.14 20.71
CA THR A 775 -2.26 31.79 20.36
C THR A 775 -2.48 33.27 20.05
N LEU A 776 -3.56 33.59 19.32
CA LEU A 776 -3.91 34.95 18.96
C LEU A 776 -4.29 35.80 20.19
N LEU A 777 -5.07 35.23 21.12
CA LEU A 777 -5.44 35.89 22.37
C LEU A 777 -4.21 36.20 23.24
N ARG A 778 -3.31 35.22 23.43
CA ARG A 778 -2.08 35.39 24.23
C ARG A 778 -1.14 36.43 23.63
N ARG A 779 -0.88 36.33 22.32
CA ARG A 779 0.02 37.27 21.63
C ARG A 779 -0.59 38.66 21.55
N GLY A 780 -1.89 38.79 21.29
CA GLY A 780 -2.57 40.08 21.27
C GLY A 780 -2.56 40.78 22.63
N ASP A 781 -2.82 40.06 23.72
CA ASP A 781 -2.69 40.61 25.08
C ASP A 781 -1.26 41.05 25.42
N SER A 782 -0.25 40.35 24.89
CA SER A 782 1.16 40.72 25.09
C SER A 782 1.52 41.98 24.28
N ALA A 783 1.11 42.02 23.01
CA ALA A 783 1.41 43.12 22.08
C ALA A 783 0.73 44.45 22.50
N VAL A 784 -0.49 44.37 23.02
CA VAL A 784 -1.23 45.52 23.54
C VAL A 784 -0.62 46.01 24.86
N ARG A 785 -0.14 45.10 25.72
CA ARG A 785 0.57 45.47 26.97
C ARG A 785 1.95 46.07 26.73
N SER A 786 2.69 45.56 25.74
CA SER A 786 3.99 46.09 25.34
C SER A 786 3.87 47.35 24.47
N ALA A 787 2.66 47.68 24.00
CA ALA A 787 2.33 48.79 23.12
C ALA A 787 3.18 48.83 21.83
N GLN A 788 3.63 47.67 21.36
CA GLN A 788 4.47 47.52 20.17
C GLN A 788 3.60 47.47 18.90
N MET A 789 3.64 48.54 18.11
CA MET A 789 2.75 48.71 16.95
C MET A 789 2.98 47.68 15.83
N THR A 790 4.21 47.19 15.69
CA THR A 790 4.58 46.15 14.72
C THR A 790 3.92 44.81 15.07
N GLU A 791 3.94 44.41 16.35
CA GLU A 791 3.27 43.20 16.82
C GLU A 791 1.74 43.33 16.75
N ILE A 792 1.20 44.48 17.13
CA ILE A 792 -0.25 44.77 17.04
C ILE A 792 -0.74 44.67 15.58
N SER A 793 0.05 45.16 14.62
CA SER A 793 -0.29 45.07 13.19
C SER A 793 -0.28 43.62 12.68
N GLN A 794 0.68 42.79 13.13
CA GLN A 794 0.71 41.36 12.80
C GLN A 794 -0.49 40.60 13.40
N ILE A 795 -0.90 40.96 14.62
CA ILE A 795 -2.10 40.39 15.25
C ILE A 795 -3.35 40.79 14.47
N ALA A 796 -3.42 42.02 13.99
CA ALA A 796 -4.56 42.47 13.19
C ALA A 796 -4.71 41.71 11.86
N GLU A 797 -3.61 41.31 11.22
CA GLU A 797 -3.64 40.50 10.00
C GLU A 797 -4.03 39.04 10.27
N GLN A 798 -3.53 38.46 11.38
CA GLN A 798 -3.93 37.12 11.81
C GLN A 798 -5.40 37.08 12.22
N LEU A 799 -5.86 38.10 12.93
CA LEU A 799 -7.25 38.26 13.36
C LEU A 799 -8.21 38.35 12.16
N GLN A 800 -7.82 39.06 11.11
CA GLN A 800 -8.63 39.16 9.90
C GLN A 800 -8.78 37.82 9.17
N ARG A 801 -7.79 36.92 9.29
CA ARG A 801 -7.88 35.55 8.76
C ARG A 801 -8.77 34.69 9.64
N VAL A 802 -8.48 34.63 10.94
CA VAL A 802 -9.23 33.83 11.91
C VAL A 802 -10.71 34.22 11.93
N SER A 803 -11.04 35.51 11.91
CA SER A 803 -12.43 36.00 11.89
C SER A 803 -13.22 35.51 10.66
N LYS A 804 -12.58 35.44 9.48
CA LYS A 804 -13.20 34.89 8.26
C LYS A 804 -13.37 33.37 8.33
N THR A 805 -12.43 32.67 8.95
CA THR A 805 -12.51 31.22 9.16
C THR A 805 -13.61 30.85 10.15
N VAL A 806 -13.76 31.63 11.23
CA VAL A 806 -14.84 31.49 12.22
C VAL A 806 -16.21 31.86 11.64
N ASN A 807 -16.21 32.77 10.67
CA ASN A 807 -17.41 33.26 9.97
C ASN A 807 -18.49 33.81 10.90
N ALA A 808 -18.08 34.69 11.82
CA ALA A 808 -18.99 35.39 12.73
C ALA A 808 -19.00 36.89 12.38
N ASP A 809 -20.14 37.42 11.94
CA ASP A 809 -20.28 38.80 11.44
C ASP A 809 -19.74 39.84 12.43
N GLN A 810 -20.10 39.70 13.71
CA GLN A 810 -19.66 40.62 14.76
C GLN A 810 -18.13 40.58 14.96
N LEU A 811 -17.52 39.40 14.85
CA LEU A 811 -16.07 39.24 14.96
C LEU A 811 -15.37 39.80 13.72
N ILE A 812 -15.95 39.61 12.53
CA ILE A 812 -15.43 40.13 11.26
C ILE A 812 -15.41 41.66 11.28
N ASP A 813 -16.49 42.31 11.73
CA ASP A 813 -16.58 43.77 11.79
C ASP A 813 -15.58 44.38 12.79
N LEU A 814 -15.44 43.75 13.96
CA LEU A 814 -14.45 44.15 14.96
C LEU A 814 -13.02 43.95 14.45
N ALA A 815 -12.74 42.81 13.80
CA ALA A 815 -11.46 42.53 13.19
C ALA A 815 -11.11 43.56 12.10
N GLN A 816 -12.03 43.84 11.18
CA GLN A 816 -11.81 44.82 10.11
C GLN A 816 -11.55 46.23 10.65
N SER A 817 -12.30 46.62 11.69
CA SER A 817 -12.12 47.91 12.33
C SER A 817 -10.80 48.00 13.09
N PHE A 818 -10.39 46.93 13.77
CA PHE A 818 -9.09 46.83 14.44
C PHE A 818 -7.93 46.89 13.45
N THR A 819 -8.01 46.15 12.34
CA THR A 819 -7.02 46.20 11.26
C THR A 819 -6.95 47.58 10.60
N ARG A 820 -8.07 48.26 10.43
CA ARG A 820 -8.11 49.65 9.91
C ARG A 820 -7.37 50.61 10.82
N ASP A 821 -7.62 50.55 12.12
CA ASP A 821 -6.96 51.43 13.09
C ASP A 821 -5.44 51.18 13.15
N CYS A 822 -5.01 49.92 13.03
CA CYS A 822 -3.58 49.56 12.94
C CYS A 822 -2.92 50.12 11.66
N ARG A 823 -3.58 49.98 10.50
CA ARG A 823 -3.07 50.46 9.20
C ARG A 823 -2.94 51.98 9.13
N LEU A 824 -3.85 52.71 9.79
CA LEU A 824 -3.83 54.17 9.86
C LEU A 824 -2.86 54.70 10.92
N GLY A 825 -2.15 53.82 11.63
CA GLY A 825 -1.21 54.23 12.69
C GLY A 825 -1.91 54.76 13.95
N MET A 826 -3.23 54.57 14.09
CA MET A 826 -4.02 55.07 15.22
C MET A 826 -3.86 54.16 16.44
N LYS A 827 -2.70 54.28 17.10
CA LYS A 827 -2.29 53.43 18.21
C LYS A 827 -3.32 53.37 19.34
N ASP A 828 -3.82 54.53 19.79
CA ASP A 828 -4.75 54.58 20.93
C ASP A 828 -6.09 53.91 20.60
N ASN A 829 -6.57 54.05 19.37
CA ASN A 829 -7.79 53.40 18.91
C ASN A 829 -7.63 51.88 18.83
N ALA A 830 -6.47 51.39 18.35
CA ALA A 830 -6.17 49.96 18.33
C ALA A 830 -6.11 49.38 19.76
N LEU A 831 -5.47 50.07 20.71
CA LEU A 831 -5.41 49.62 22.11
C LEU A 831 -6.79 49.54 22.76
N VAL A 832 -7.66 50.53 22.52
CA VAL A 832 -9.03 50.53 23.04
C VAL A 832 -9.88 49.43 22.39
N ARG A 833 -9.74 49.21 21.08
CA ARG A 833 -10.55 48.24 20.34
C ARG A 833 -10.14 46.79 20.56
N TRP A 834 -8.96 46.53 21.13
CA TRP A 834 -8.54 45.16 21.45
C TRP A 834 -9.49 44.46 22.43
N GLN A 835 -9.97 45.14 23.47
CA GLN A 835 -10.84 44.51 24.48
C GLN A 835 -12.17 43.96 23.92
N PRO A 836 -12.99 44.74 23.19
CA PRO A 836 -14.21 44.19 22.60
C PRO A 836 -13.93 43.10 21.57
N THR A 837 -12.82 43.21 20.82
CA THR A 837 -12.36 42.20 19.86
C THR A 837 -11.98 40.89 20.56
N LYS A 838 -11.28 40.99 21.69
CA LYS A 838 -10.90 39.86 22.54
C LYS A 838 -12.12 39.14 23.09
N GLN A 839 -13.12 39.88 23.56
CA GLN A 839 -14.37 39.27 24.05
C GLN A 839 -15.13 38.53 22.94
N ALA A 840 -15.15 39.08 21.72
CA ALA A 840 -15.75 38.42 20.57
C ALA A 840 -15.02 37.12 20.19
N LEU A 841 -13.67 37.13 20.22
CA LEU A 841 -12.85 35.93 20.02
C LEU A 841 -13.10 34.88 21.10
N GLN A 842 -13.20 35.29 22.37
CA GLN A 842 -13.45 34.39 23.49
C GLN A 842 -14.83 33.73 23.41
N LYS A 843 -15.86 34.46 22.97
CA LYS A 843 -17.19 33.88 22.69
C LYS A 843 -17.13 32.85 21.56
N SER A 844 -16.41 33.16 20.48
CA SER A 844 -16.20 32.23 19.36
C SER A 844 -15.41 30.99 19.80
N GLN A 845 -14.37 31.18 20.62
CA GLN A 845 -13.57 30.12 21.24
C GLN A 845 -14.43 29.19 22.10
N ARG A 846 -15.35 29.75 22.90
CA ARG A 846 -16.28 28.98 23.73
C ARG A 846 -17.17 28.08 22.88
N VAL A 847 -17.72 28.61 21.78
CA VAL A 847 -18.56 27.84 20.86
C VAL A 847 -17.75 26.75 20.18
N ILE A 848 -16.55 27.05 19.67
CA ILE A 848 -15.66 26.06 19.03
C ILE A 848 -15.25 24.95 20.00
N TYR A 849 -14.93 25.29 21.24
CA TYR A 849 -14.62 24.31 22.29
C TYR A 849 -15.82 23.42 22.61
N GLU A 850 -17.03 23.99 22.68
CA GLU A 850 -18.25 23.21 22.86
C GLU A 850 -18.48 22.25 21.67
N GLN A 851 -18.31 22.74 20.43
CA GLN A 851 -18.38 21.90 19.23
C GLN A 851 -17.36 20.76 19.25
N LEU A 852 -16.12 21.03 19.67
CA LEU A 852 -15.07 20.02 19.81
C LEU A 852 -15.38 18.98 20.88
N ARG A 853 -16.11 19.34 21.95
CA ARG A 853 -16.55 18.40 22.99
C ARG A 853 -17.62 17.41 22.49
N HIS A 854 -18.36 17.80 21.47
CA HIS A 854 -19.45 17.04 20.85
C HIS A 854 -19.06 16.31 19.55
N VAL A 855 -17.79 16.39 19.14
CA VAL A 855 -17.19 15.65 17.99
C VAL A 855 -16.29 14.55 18.54
#